data_AF-A0A8H5P4F9-F1
#
_entry.id   AF-A0A8H5P4F9-F1
#
_cell.length_a   1.000
_cell.length_b   1.000
_cell.length_c   1.000
_cell.angle_alpha   90.00
_cell.angle_beta   90.00
_cell.angle_gamma   90.00
#
_symmetry.space_group_name_H-M   'P 1'
#
loop_
_entity.id
_entity.type
_entity.pdbx_description
1 polymer ?
#
loop_
_entity_poly.entity_id
_entity_poly.type
_entity_poly.pdbx_seq_one_letter_code
_entity_poly.pdbx_strand_id
1 'polypeptide(L)'
;MSDTLRVSPGLSPSSVAVIQAHRNSQGQVVRLSAIDQIAPRDYISTCFFFRHSPDADKEQIFLALHRALLVTVNDIPELTCCVQKRIDSSREEVELVFDSARGVEIYYKDYNCAQLCGLWTYGNFDQLEEEHFPHSKIPRSLVFGPSSKLKDNVKLPSLIVQASFIPGGLIIGSQLHHVAGDGQCNFMLWSTIGSHFAAATCEPPRHPRSPVQLLDRHDVVKGDLNTTLEEFPHWKLAEDNDKFLNPTEYGSDEVFESAIYFIPADKIALLKTRILSTMPSTTKAGTVAALCAFLWRHVVLARDIDCRKYPDAKLAITVDARTRMESPVIPSTYWGNFAEPNAVAQLSVTSLQEGSVLSSLPSRNHKSTIYARAALNVQRAIAAVDDKAARRLVGLLNQMPKSTTLTWNANRYPGPDMLIVCIQHHGYNDINFGKDLGYPLATRVTVGNTEGLHHKNFESLATAAKNGCRICLYLRSNLFSEHLSHIEYKVRWDNAWEFHWKIEFYDAASGPSINLDKTRSYSNWFVFVDVFSLREPPAGYKQFLALVAADQISEPTRVRTEFSPLREIPDNTGHQEVARLAKKWLQTCKDHHDCGSASEEGWYPKRLIHVGDDQQSPRLIVSKDERPEGCYAALSHCWGEDPEFLMLTSDNLSDFCTEMQLQNLPASFRDAILTCRRIGIPYIWIDSLCILQSGLGSHEDWLSHSEDMHLFYHNCALNISIDVSENPHGGAFRSRDPMYLQDCYVWTPFRTPPILSCRSENDIDNSTERSDLWNICAIFTSDDFSWARIDLPLSYRAWVFQERLLSPRTLHFVTDRISWECDRSHKLTEYLSHGVGDDVWNGFDCMAQNAFSVRKKGDLFTYYHDLVFQYTDRRLSHPDEDKLVAFAAVARRCISWFGSDYCAGIFRSTMPQGLLWEMAPIGRLGRSKVYRAPSWSWASLDCRVKFDILDAEVTVLAVVDDVTVESVDPNNQFGQVKSASLTLTGPLVSSDALILKDANDDEFVAEGRFGRESYQDIQTILGHSFGVTVDTVVLWEEGEGKAWLISQKSMYLLAVLETSKEPHTHGLLVQRNDDGTFTRAGKWEAGPGLNMDILPGKRLGKG
;
A
#
# COMPACT_ATOMS: atom_id res chain seq x y z
N MET A 1 21.96 -38.96 30.42
CA MET A 1 20.99 -39.43 31.44
C MET A 1 19.60 -39.15 30.91
N SER A 2 18.72 -40.14 31.03
CA SER A 2 17.36 -40.16 30.52
C SER A 2 16.45 -39.26 31.33
N ASP A 3 16.02 -38.12 30.76
CA ASP A 3 14.74 -37.52 31.11
C ASP A 3 13.85 -37.59 29.87
N THR A 4 13.08 -38.66 29.83
CA THR A 4 12.00 -38.93 28.89
C THR A 4 10.96 -37.81 28.96
N LEU A 5 10.84 -37.02 27.90
CA LEU A 5 9.54 -36.48 27.49
C LEU A 5 8.61 -37.67 27.24
N ARG A 6 7.80 -38.04 28.24
CA ARG A 6 6.54 -38.74 27.98
C ARG A 6 5.65 -37.73 27.29
N VAL A 7 5.53 -37.84 25.98
CA VAL A 7 4.62 -37.04 25.15
C VAL A 7 3.19 -37.40 25.56
N SER A 8 2.47 -36.42 26.11
CA SER A 8 1.00 -36.41 26.06
C SER A 8 0.61 -36.26 24.58
N PRO A 9 -0.37 -37.02 24.04
CA PRO A 9 -0.74 -36.91 22.64
C PRO A 9 -1.23 -35.50 22.30
N GLY A 10 -0.65 -34.89 21.27
CA GLY A 10 -1.11 -33.63 20.66
C GLY A 10 -0.29 -32.39 21.07
N LEU A 11 0.68 -31.99 20.25
CA LEU A 11 1.24 -30.63 20.33
C LEU A 11 0.16 -29.58 20.03
N SER A 12 0.06 -28.56 20.89
CA SER A 12 -0.74 -27.38 20.58
C SER A 12 -0.23 -26.74 19.28
N PRO A 13 -1.12 -26.22 18.40
CA PRO A 13 -0.72 -25.60 17.14
C PRO A 13 0.29 -24.43 17.26
N SER A 14 0.41 -23.88 18.48
CA SER A 14 1.51 -23.02 18.89
C SER A 14 2.11 -23.55 20.19
N SER A 15 3.38 -23.95 20.16
CA SER A 15 4.10 -24.39 21.37
C SER A 15 5.57 -23.96 21.35
N VAL A 16 6.20 -23.93 22.53
CA VAL A 16 7.61 -23.60 22.71
C VAL A 16 8.25 -24.64 23.63
N ALA A 17 9.45 -25.07 23.28
CA ALA A 17 10.31 -25.88 24.13
C ALA A 17 11.64 -25.14 24.37
N VAL A 18 12.23 -25.35 25.55
CA VAL A 18 13.50 -24.73 25.93
C VAL A 18 14.51 -25.84 26.23
N ILE A 19 15.62 -25.86 25.48
CA ILE A 19 16.75 -26.75 25.73
C ILE A 19 17.75 -26.03 26.63
N GLN A 20 17.79 -26.44 27.89
CA GLN A 20 18.62 -25.80 28.93
C GLN A 20 20.06 -26.31 28.90
N ALA A 21 20.97 -25.46 29.39
CA ALA A 21 22.34 -25.84 29.69
C ALA A 21 22.41 -26.96 30.74
N HIS A 22 23.51 -27.70 30.76
CA HIS A 22 23.76 -28.68 31.83
C HIS A 22 23.78 -27.98 33.20
N ARG A 23 23.13 -28.55 34.22
CA ARG A 23 22.96 -27.90 35.55
C ARG A 23 24.29 -27.42 36.18
N ASN A 24 25.37 -28.16 35.94
CA ASN A 24 26.71 -27.84 36.47
C ASN A 24 27.37 -26.63 35.79
N SER A 25 26.83 -26.17 34.65
CA SER A 25 27.33 -25.03 33.91
C SER A 25 26.69 -23.71 34.35
N GLN A 26 25.70 -23.74 35.25
CA GLN A 26 24.97 -22.54 35.64
C GLN A 26 25.88 -21.43 36.15
N GLY A 27 25.76 -20.24 35.56
CA GLY A 27 26.56 -19.07 35.92
C GLY A 27 28.01 -19.11 35.43
N GLN A 28 28.44 -20.17 34.72
CA GLN A 28 29.72 -20.16 34.02
C GLN A 28 29.69 -19.11 32.90
N VAL A 29 30.82 -18.46 32.70
CA VAL A 29 30.99 -17.39 31.71
C VAL A 29 32.01 -17.83 30.67
N VAL A 30 31.66 -17.71 29.40
CA VAL A 30 32.62 -17.82 28.30
C VAL A 30 33.14 -16.42 28.02
N ARG A 31 34.42 -16.19 28.36
CA ARG A 31 35.09 -14.93 28.08
C ARG A 31 35.38 -14.83 26.59
N LEU A 32 35.00 -13.72 26.00
CA LEU A 32 35.04 -13.51 24.56
C LEU A 32 36.39 -12.95 24.11
N SER A 33 36.76 -13.26 22.86
CA SER A 33 37.95 -12.70 22.20
C SER A 33 37.78 -11.22 21.88
N ALA A 34 38.86 -10.50 21.56
CA ALA A 34 38.77 -9.13 21.08
C ALA A 34 37.91 -8.99 19.80
N ILE A 35 37.92 -10.00 18.92
CA ILE A 35 37.14 -10.00 17.68
C ILE A 35 35.65 -10.23 17.97
N ASP A 36 35.31 -11.11 18.91
CA ASP A 36 33.94 -11.28 19.37
C ASP A 36 33.37 -9.99 19.97
N GLN A 37 34.21 -9.21 20.67
CA GLN A 37 33.80 -7.94 21.27
C GLN A 37 33.45 -6.87 20.24
N ILE A 38 33.87 -6.99 18.96
CA ILE A 38 33.43 -6.09 17.89
C ILE A 38 32.34 -6.67 16.99
N ALA A 39 31.83 -7.87 17.30
CA ALA A 39 30.71 -8.43 16.57
C ALA A 39 29.44 -7.55 16.72
N PRO A 40 28.62 -7.41 15.66
CA PRO A 40 27.30 -6.79 15.74
C PRO A 40 26.50 -7.23 16.97
N ARG A 41 25.83 -6.30 17.65
CA ARG A 41 24.97 -6.60 18.82
C ARG A 41 23.55 -6.96 18.38
N ASP A 42 23.43 -7.89 17.44
CA ASP A 42 22.18 -8.29 16.77
C ASP A 42 22.20 -9.79 16.41
N TYR A 43 21.06 -10.29 15.93
CA TYR A 43 20.91 -11.67 15.47
C TYR A 43 21.15 -11.81 13.97
N ILE A 44 21.94 -12.81 13.60
CA ILE A 44 21.98 -13.39 12.25
C ILE A 44 20.73 -14.26 12.09
N SER A 45 19.86 -13.90 11.15
CA SER A 45 18.60 -14.62 10.93
C SER A 45 18.69 -15.46 9.67
N THR A 46 18.37 -16.75 9.76
CA THR A 46 18.48 -17.70 8.64
C THR A 46 17.18 -18.48 8.50
N CYS A 47 16.64 -18.63 7.30
CA CYS A 47 15.50 -19.51 7.07
C CYS A 47 15.72 -20.49 5.91
N PHE A 48 15.22 -21.70 6.10
CA PHE A 48 15.28 -22.83 5.16
C PHE A 48 13.87 -23.22 4.74
N PHE A 49 13.70 -23.57 3.46
CA PHE A 49 12.41 -23.87 2.86
C PHE A 49 12.37 -25.33 2.42
N PHE A 50 11.42 -26.10 2.94
CA PHE A 50 11.24 -27.52 2.63
C PHE A 50 9.80 -27.77 2.16
N ARG A 51 9.66 -28.51 1.07
CA ARG A 51 8.35 -29.04 0.67
C ARG A 51 8.03 -30.25 1.54
N HIS A 52 6.78 -30.40 1.96
CA HIS A 52 6.31 -31.61 2.64
C HIS A 52 4.95 -32.04 2.09
N SER A 53 4.64 -33.34 2.17
CA SER A 53 3.33 -33.86 1.78
C SER A 53 2.22 -33.31 2.70
N PRO A 54 0.97 -33.14 2.22
CA PRO A 54 -0.19 -32.86 3.07
C PRO A 54 -0.35 -33.87 4.22
N ASP A 55 0.05 -35.13 4.00
CA ASP A 55 0.00 -36.22 4.99
C ASP A 55 1.26 -36.31 5.87
N ALA A 56 2.20 -35.35 5.76
CA ALA A 56 3.42 -35.38 6.54
C ALA A 56 3.12 -35.24 8.04
N ASP A 57 3.75 -36.09 8.85
CA ASP A 57 3.64 -36.04 10.31
C ASP A 57 4.47 -34.86 10.86
N LYS A 58 3.83 -33.69 10.94
CA LYS A 58 4.43 -32.43 11.38
C LYS A 58 5.00 -32.53 12.81
N GLU A 59 4.34 -33.28 13.69
CA GLU A 59 4.78 -33.49 15.05
C GLU A 59 6.07 -34.33 15.07
N GLN A 60 6.16 -35.40 14.28
CA GLN A 60 7.40 -36.17 14.16
C GLN A 60 8.55 -35.36 13.56
N ILE A 61 8.29 -34.55 12.53
CA ILE A 61 9.30 -33.64 11.95
C ILE A 61 9.81 -32.67 13.01
N PHE A 62 8.91 -32.05 13.78
CA PHE A 62 9.29 -31.14 14.87
C PHE A 62 10.07 -31.85 15.98
N LEU A 63 9.64 -33.05 16.40
CA LEU A 63 10.33 -33.85 17.41
C LEU A 63 11.71 -34.32 16.93
N ALA A 64 11.88 -34.60 15.64
CA ALA A 64 13.18 -34.88 15.04
C ALA A 64 14.09 -33.64 15.09
N LEU A 65 13.57 -32.46 14.76
CA LEU A 65 14.31 -31.19 14.88
C LEU A 65 14.72 -30.89 16.33
N HIS A 66 13.80 -31.04 17.27
CA HIS A 66 14.07 -30.86 18.70
C HIS A 66 15.17 -31.83 19.18
N ARG A 67 15.10 -33.11 18.79
CA ARG A 67 16.15 -34.10 19.12
C ARG A 67 17.49 -33.74 18.49
N ALA A 68 17.50 -33.30 17.23
CA ALA A 68 18.70 -32.85 16.55
C ALA A 68 19.36 -31.67 17.28
N LEU A 69 18.58 -30.68 17.70
CA LEU A 69 19.06 -29.56 18.50
C LEU A 69 19.59 -30.01 19.87
N LEU A 70 18.90 -30.94 20.54
CA LEU A 70 19.35 -31.47 21.83
C LEU A 70 20.74 -32.12 21.73
N VAL A 71 21.00 -32.86 20.65
CA VAL A 71 22.33 -33.45 20.40
C VAL A 71 23.33 -32.37 19.99
N THR A 72 22.92 -31.42 19.15
CA THR A 72 23.76 -30.29 18.72
C THR A 72 24.27 -29.47 19.91
N VAL A 73 23.44 -29.27 20.94
CA VAL A 73 23.84 -28.57 22.18
C VAL A 73 24.96 -29.31 22.93
N ASN A 74 25.07 -30.63 22.81
CA ASN A 74 26.21 -31.34 23.41
C ASN A 74 27.51 -31.08 22.64
N ASP A 75 27.43 -30.95 21.32
CA ASP A 75 28.58 -30.64 20.48
C ASP A 75 28.98 -29.15 20.59
N ILE A 76 28.00 -28.29 20.81
CA ILE A 76 28.16 -26.83 20.91
C ILE A 76 27.39 -26.30 22.14
N PRO A 77 27.91 -26.51 23.36
CA PRO A 77 27.21 -26.11 24.60
C PRO A 77 26.90 -24.62 24.67
N GLU A 78 27.75 -23.79 24.06
CA GLU A 78 27.60 -22.33 24.05
C GLU A 78 26.32 -21.84 23.38
N LEU A 79 25.61 -22.69 22.61
CA LEU A 79 24.27 -22.36 22.09
C LEU A 79 23.24 -22.13 23.19
N THR A 80 23.45 -22.73 24.37
CA THR A 80 22.59 -22.54 25.55
C THR A 80 22.97 -21.33 26.40
N CYS A 81 24.01 -20.58 26.03
CA CYS A 81 24.35 -19.35 26.72
C CYS A 81 23.36 -18.24 26.38
N CYS A 82 23.31 -17.23 27.24
CA CYS A 82 22.76 -15.93 26.93
C CYS A 82 23.86 -14.89 26.74
N VAL A 83 23.66 -13.96 25.81
CA VAL A 83 24.46 -12.75 25.64
C VAL A 83 24.01 -11.71 26.66
N GLN A 84 24.96 -11.13 27.39
CA GLN A 84 24.69 -10.02 28.31
C GLN A 84 25.83 -8.99 28.27
N LYS A 85 25.53 -7.76 28.68
CA LYS A 85 26.57 -6.76 28.97
C LYS A 85 27.29 -7.12 30.26
N ARG A 86 28.60 -6.95 30.27
CA ARG A 86 29.43 -7.21 31.45
C ARG A 86 29.32 -6.05 32.43
N ILE A 87 28.89 -6.34 33.66
CA ILE A 87 28.57 -5.33 34.69
C ILE A 87 29.81 -4.58 35.19
N ASP A 88 30.97 -5.24 35.23
CA ASP A 88 32.24 -4.73 35.76
C ASP A 88 33.20 -4.19 34.68
N SER A 89 32.74 -4.02 33.44
CA SER A 89 33.60 -3.56 32.34
C SER A 89 33.38 -2.10 31.98
N SER A 90 34.41 -1.26 32.16
CA SER A 90 34.44 0.11 31.65
C SER A 90 34.60 0.20 30.13
N ARG A 91 34.80 -0.94 29.44
CA ARG A 91 35.10 -1.04 28.00
C ARG A 91 33.91 -1.46 27.14
N GLU A 92 32.69 -1.47 27.70
CA GLU A 92 31.44 -1.91 27.03
C GLU A 92 31.48 -3.36 26.53
N GLU A 93 32.21 -4.22 27.23
CA GLU A 93 32.33 -5.62 26.86
C GLU A 93 31.03 -6.39 27.11
N VAL A 94 30.82 -7.41 26.28
CA VAL A 94 29.76 -8.41 26.45
C VAL A 94 30.35 -9.77 26.80
N GLU A 95 29.51 -10.67 27.29
CA GLU A 95 29.90 -12.03 27.64
C GLU A 95 28.77 -13.01 27.36
N LEU A 96 29.14 -14.29 27.22
CA LEU A 96 28.19 -15.39 27.12
C LEU A 96 28.11 -16.07 28.49
N VAL A 97 26.90 -16.16 29.04
CA VAL A 97 26.67 -16.75 30.35
C VAL A 97 25.68 -17.90 30.23
N PHE A 98 26.04 -19.05 30.79
CA PHE A 98 25.13 -20.17 30.91
C PHE A 98 24.02 -19.85 31.94
N ASP A 99 22.77 -19.89 31.50
CA ASP A 99 21.61 -19.61 32.33
C ASP A 99 20.61 -20.79 32.30
N SER A 100 20.34 -21.40 33.44
CA SER A 100 19.49 -22.56 33.59
C SER A 100 18.02 -22.18 33.43
N ALA A 101 17.68 -20.90 33.55
CA ALA A 101 16.35 -20.38 33.27
C ALA A 101 16.15 -20.01 31.80
N ARG A 102 17.22 -19.88 31.00
CA ARG A 102 17.18 -19.41 29.60
C ARG A 102 18.17 -20.20 28.72
N GLY A 103 17.67 -20.99 27.78
CA GLY A 103 18.46 -21.85 26.90
C GLY A 103 18.15 -21.64 25.42
N VAL A 104 18.35 -22.66 24.58
CA VAL A 104 17.90 -22.62 23.18
C VAL A 104 16.38 -22.73 23.17
N GLU A 105 15.71 -21.73 22.58
CA GLU A 105 14.26 -21.73 22.43
C GLU A 105 13.90 -22.30 21.05
N ILE A 106 13.02 -23.31 21.01
CA ILE A 106 12.47 -23.86 19.77
C ILE A 106 10.95 -23.76 19.76
N TYR A 107 10.42 -23.10 18.73
CA TYR A 107 8.99 -22.87 18.53
C TYR A 107 8.40 -23.79 17.46
N TYR A 108 7.20 -24.30 17.72
CA TYR A 108 6.35 -25.00 16.75
C TYR A 108 5.17 -24.09 16.40
N LYS A 109 4.95 -23.86 15.09
CA LYS A 109 3.81 -23.12 14.55
C LYS A 109 3.21 -23.89 13.38
N ASP A 110 1.93 -24.27 13.48
CA ASP A 110 1.18 -24.85 12.36
C ASP A 110 0.14 -23.87 11.83
N TYR A 111 0.49 -23.14 10.77
CA TYR A 111 -0.41 -22.19 10.11
C TYR A 111 -1.46 -22.88 9.23
N ASN A 112 -1.51 -24.20 9.19
CA ASN A 112 -2.60 -24.92 8.53
C ASN A 112 -3.78 -25.20 9.47
N CYS A 113 -3.61 -25.01 10.78
CA CYS A 113 -4.67 -25.25 11.74
C CYS A 113 -5.68 -24.09 11.76
N ALA A 114 -6.93 -24.39 12.14
CA ALA A 114 -7.98 -23.38 12.25
C ALA A 114 -7.62 -22.23 13.21
N GLN A 115 -6.76 -22.46 14.21
CA GLN A 115 -6.36 -21.44 15.19
C GLN A 115 -5.36 -20.42 14.64
N LEU A 116 -4.53 -20.80 13.67
CA LEU A 116 -3.42 -19.96 13.18
C LEU A 116 -3.50 -19.67 11.68
N CYS A 117 -4.39 -20.32 10.92
CA CYS A 117 -4.50 -20.13 9.48
C CYS A 117 -4.81 -18.68 9.08
N GLY A 118 -5.52 -17.93 9.92
CA GLY A 118 -5.76 -16.50 9.71
C GLY A 118 -4.51 -15.62 9.80
N LEU A 119 -3.42 -16.09 10.43
CA LEU A 119 -2.17 -15.31 10.57
C LEU A 119 -1.27 -15.42 9.34
N TRP A 120 -1.39 -16.50 8.54
CA TRP A 120 -0.54 -16.75 7.38
C TRP A 120 -1.28 -16.43 6.07
N THR A 121 -0.98 -15.28 5.48
CA THR A 121 -1.63 -14.80 4.23
C THR A 121 -0.67 -14.60 3.07
N TYR A 122 0.54 -15.16 3.19
CA TYR A 122 1.62 -14.97 2.23
C TYR A 122 1.64 -16.00 1.09
N GLY A 123 0.55 -16.75 0.94
CA GLY A 123 0.40 -17.80 -0.07
C GLY A 123 0.82 -19.18 0.42
N ASN A 124 0.67 -20.18 -0.45
CA ASN A 124 1.16 -21.53 -0.21
C ASN A 124 2.63 -21.68 -0.65
N PHE A 125 3.22 -22.83 -0.34
CA PHE A 125 4.63 -23.09 -0.64
C PHE A 125 4.96 -23.04 -2.14
N ASP A 126 4.06 -23.48 -3.01
CA ASP A 126 4.26 -23.46 -4.46
C ASP A 126 4.29 -22.02 -5.00
N GLN A 127 3.41 -21.15 -4.52
CA GLN A 127 3.41 -19.72 -4.84
C GLN A 127 4.70 -19.03 -4.36
N LEU A 128 5.17 -19.38 -3.16
CA LEU A 128 6.45 -18.87 -2.67
C LEU A 128 7.63 -19.37 -3.51
N GLU A 129 7.59 -20.61 -3.99
CA GLU A 129 8.63 -21.16 -4.86
C GLU A 129 8.66 -20.46 -6.23
N GLU A 130 7.48 -20.23 -6.83
CA GLU A 130 7.30 -19.50 -8.09
C GLU A 130 7.85 -18.07 -7.99
N GLU A 131 7.59 -17.38 -6.88
CA GLU A 131 8.10 -16.04 -6.61
C GLU A 131 9.54 -16.02 -6.06
N HIS A 132 10.19 -17.18 -5.98
CA HIS A 132 11.55 -17.33 -5.47
C HIS A 132 11.74 -16.80 -4.05
N PHE A 133 10.80 -17.10 -3.14
CA PHE A 133 10.86 -16.85 -1.70
C PHE A 133 11.34 -15.43 -1.34
N PRO A 134 10.56 -14.38 -1.68
CA PRO A 134 10.97 -13.00 -1.47
C PRO A 134 10.93 -12.64 0.01
N HIS A 135 11.86 -11.78 0.47
CA HIS A 135 11.87 -11.32 1.88
C HIS A 135 10.56 -10.64 2.30
N SER A 136 9.84 -10.01 1.37
CA SER A 136 8.55 -9.36 1.62
C SER A 136 7.45 -10.34 2.10
N LYS A 137 7.58 -11.64 1.78
CA LYS A 137 6.67 -12.72 2.16
C LYS A 137 7.20 -13.62 3.28
N ILE A 138 8.28 -13.21 3.95
CA ILE A 138 8.88 -13.92 5.08
C ILE A 138 8.82 -13.00 6.31
N PRO A 139 7.62 -12.78 6.89
CA PRO A 139 7.44 -11.87 8.03
C PRO A 139 8.23 -12.35 9.24
N ARG A 140 8.93 -11.43 9.90
CA ARG A 140 9.91 -11.81 10.92
C ARG A 140 9.21 -12.43 12.14
N SER A 141 8.11 -11.80 12.56
CA SER A 141 7.27 -12.23 13.69
C SER A 141 6.69 -13.64 13.55
N LEU A 142 6.42 -14.12 12.31
CA LEU A 142 5.83 -15.44 12.07
C LEU A 142 6.84 -16.53 11.71
N VAL A 143 8.11 -16.18 11.48
CA VAL A 143 9.11 -17.15 11.00
C VAL A 143 10.27 -17.34 11.98
N PHE A 144 10.65 -16.32 12.75
CA PHE A 144 11.90 -16.36 13.52
C PHE A 144 11.71 -16.29 15.05
N GLY A 145 10.47 -16.21 15.53
CA GLY A 145 10.19 -16.01 16.96
C GLY A 145 10.53 -14.59 17.46
N PRO A 146 10.35 -14.33 18.76
CA PRO A 146 10.49 -12.99 19.35
C PRO A 146 11.96 -12.52 19.37
N SER A 147 12.21 -11.28 18.95
CA SER A 147 13.54 -10.66 18.99
C SER A 147 13.58 -9.49 19.97
N SER A 148 14.65 -9.35 20.75
CA SER A 148 14.85 -8.28 21.73
C SER A 148 16.21 -7.60 21.54
N LYS A 149 16.30 -6.29 21.84
CA LYS A 149 17.57 -5.55 21.82
C LYS A 149 18.34 -5.76 23.12
N LEU A 150 19.68 -5.80 23.02
CA LEU A 150 20.56 -5.90 24.18
C LEU A 150 20.51 -4.60 25.00
N LYS A 151 20.08 -4.70 26.26
CA LYS A 151 20.00 -3.57 27.22
C LYS A 151 20.74 -3.95 28.50
N ASP A 152 20.96 -2.96 29.36
CA ASP A 152 21.53 -3.21 30.69
C ASP A 152 20.64 -4.18 31.47
N ASN A 153 21.26 -5.16 32.14
CA ASN A 153 20.58 -6.21 32.90
C ASN A 153 19.65 -7.13 32.10
N VAL A 154 19.70 -7.12 30.76
CA VAL A 154 18.94 -8.03 29.89
C VAL A 154 19.85 -9.13 29.35
N LYS A 155 19.38 -10.37 29.46
CA LYS A 155 20.03 -11.56 28.89
C LYS A 155 19.28 -12.02 27.64
N LEU A 156 19.96 -12.09 26.51
CA LEU A 156 19.39 -12.54 25.24
C LEU A 156 19.84 -13.98 24.93
N PRO A 157 18.96 -14.91 24.53
CA PRO A 157 19.37 -16.24 24.11
C PRO A 157 20.42 -16.20 22.99
N SER A 158 21.39 -17.10 22.99
CA SER A 158 22.35 -17.16 21.88
C SER A 158 21.71 -17.70 20.61
N LEU A 159 20.74 -18.63 20.72
CA LEU A 159 20.05 -19.24 19.60
C LEU A 159 18.54 -19.35 19.86
N ILE A 160 17.75 -18.94 18.88
CA ILE A 160 16.31 -19.16 18.77
C ILE A 160 16.03 -19.90 17.46
N VAL A 161 15.14 -20.88 17.46
CA VAL A 161 14.73 -21.66 16.29
C VAL A 161 13.20 -21.73 16.23
N GLN A 162 12.62 -21.71 15.04
CA GLN A 162 11.19 -21.91 14.84
C GLN A 162 10.92 -22.77 13.61
N ALA A 163 10.04 -23.75 13.77
CA ALA A 163 9.47 -24.53 12.68
C ALA A 163 8.05 -24.00 12.39
N SER A 164 7.89 -23.39 11.22
CA SER A 164 6.63 -22.82 10.72
C SER A 164 6.08 -23.68 9.58
N PHE A 165 5.07 -24.50 9.87
CA PHE A 165 4.35 -25.28 8.87
C PHE A 165 3.30 -24.41 8.21
N ILE A 166 3.38 -24.27 6.90
CA ILE A 166 2.49 -23.46 6.05
C ILE A 166 1.79 -24.39 5.04
N PRO A 167 0.81 -23.90 4.26
CA PRO A 167 0.19 -24.73 3.23
C PRO A 167 1.23 -25.24 2.22
N GLY A 168 1.38 -26.57 2.14
CA GLY A 168 2.29 -27.25 1.20
C GLY A 168 3.78 -27.30 1.59
N GLY A 169 4.17 -26.78 2.77
CA GLY A 169 5.59 -26.80 3.14
C GLY A 169 5.93 -26.30 4.54
N LEU A 170 7.23 -26.35 4.84
CA LEU A 170 7.83 -26.01 6.13
C LEU A 170 8.90 -24.94 5.92
N ILE A 171 8.84 -23.90 6.75
CA ILE A 171 9.90 -22.91 6.89
C ILE A 171 10.56 -23.13 8.25
N ILE A 172 11.87 -23.39 8.27
CA ILE A 172 12.64 -23.42 9.52
C ILE A 172 13.44 -22.13 9.62
N GLY A 173 13.06 -21.24 10.55
CA GLY A 173 13.78 -20.01 10.86
C GLY A 173 14.68 -20.15 12.08
N SER A 174 15.82 -19.46 12.11
CA SER A 174 16.63 -19.28 13.32
C SER A 174 17.18 -17.88 13.47
N GLN A 175 17.51 -17.53 14.70
CA GLN A 175 18.23 -16.33 15.09
C GLN A 175 19.46 -16.75 15.92
N LEU A 176 20.68 -16.59 15.39
CA LEU A 176 21.94 -16.79 16.12
C LEU A 176 22.53 -15.42 16.45
N HIS A 177 22.75 -15.11 17.73
CA HIS A 177 23.31 -13.83 18.11
C HIS A 177 24.75 -13.71 17.60
N HIS A 178 25.09 -12.61 16.91
CA HIS A 178 26.38 -12.49 16.19
C HIS A 178 27.60 -12.52 17.12
N VAL A 179 27.44 -12.07 18.37
CA VAL A 179 28.44 -12.24 19.45
C VAL A 179 28.76 -13.73 19.73
N ALA A 180 27.78 -14.63 19.60
CA ALA A 180 28.01 -16.06 19.77
C ALA A 180 28.79 -16.67 18.61
N GLY A 181 28.66 -16.14 17.39
CA GLY A 181 29.46 -16.57 16.25
C GLY A 181 29.17 -15.81 14.95
N ASP A 182 30.11 -15.91 14.01
CA ASP A 182 30.02 -15.30 12.67
C ASP A 182 29.23 -16.18 11.67
N GLY A 183 29.24 -15.81 10.39
CA GLY A 183 28.58 -16.57 9.33
C GLY A 183 29.08 -18.02 9.19
N GLN A 184 30.35 -18.28 9.46
CA GLN A 184 30.91 -19.63 9.44
C GLN A 184 30.38 -20.46 10.63
N CYS A 185 30.26 -19.86 11.82
CA CYS A 185 29.56 -20.49 12.95
C CYS A 185 28.09 -20.80 12.61
N ASN A 186 27.37 -19.87 11.98
CA ASN A 186 25.99 -20.09 11.56
C ASN A 186 25.87 -21.25 10.54
N PHE A 187 26.80 -21.36 9.59
CA PHE A 187 26.84 -22.49 8.66
C PHE A 187 27.17 -23.82 9.36
N MET A 188 28.13 -23.83 10.28
CA MET A 188 28.49 -25.02 11.07
C MET A 188 27.34 -25.48 11.97
N LEU A 189 26.61 -24.54 12.59
CA LEU A 189 25.40 -24.81 13.36
C LEU A 189 24.40 -25.61 12.52
N TRP A 190 23.99 -25.05 11.38
CA TRP A 190 23.00 -25.69 10.52
C TRP A 190 23.49 -26.97 9.87
N SER A 191 24.77 -27.04 9.54
CA SER A 191 25.41 -28.27 9.10
C SER A 191 25.31 -29.36 10.18
N THR A 192 25.56 -29.02 11.44
CA THR A 192 25.49 -29.95 12.57
C THR A 192 24.05 -30.39 12.82
N ILE A 193 23.10 -29.44 12.85
CA ILE A 193 21.66 -29.72 12.99
C ILE A 193 21.18 -30.67 11.89
N GLY A 194 21.46 -30.37 10.62
CA GLY A 194 21.03 -31.21 9.49
C GLY A 194 21.59 -32.63 9.58
N SER A 195 22.86 -32.76 10.01
CA SER A 195 23.50 -34.08 10.20
C SER A 195 22.83 -34.88 11.32
N HIS A 196 22.54 -34.24 12.45
CA HIS A 196 21.85 -34.89 13.57
C HIS A 196 20.39 -35.21 13.26
N PHE A 197 19.72 -34.35 12.49
CA PHE A 197 18.38 -34.61 11.99
C PHE A 197 18.37 -35.84 11.07
N ALA A 198 19.33 -35.94 10.14
CA ALA A 198 19.48 -37.11 9.27
C ALA A 198 19.78 -38.40 10.06
N ALA A 199 20.62 -38.32 11.09
CA ALA A 199 20.91 -39.45 11.97
C ALA A 199 19.67 -39.89 12.77
N ALA A 200 18.87 -38.93 13.26
CA ALA A 200 17.63 -39.21 13.99
C ALA A 200 16.56 -39.89 13.11
N THR A 201 16.62 -39.72 11.79
CA THR A 201 15.65 -40.26 10.82
C THR A 201 16.14 -41.55 10.14
N CYS A 202 17.18 -42.18 10.71
CA CYS A 202 17.76 -43.48 10.33
C CYS A 202 18.57 -43.51 9.02
N GLU A 203 19.31 -42.44 8.68
CA GLU A 203 20.37 -42.51 7.67
C GLU A 203 21.76 -42.33 8.31
N PRO A 204 22.77 -43.19 8.01
CA PRO A 204 24.14 -42.91 8.41
C PRO A 204 24.65 -41.65 7.67
N PRO A 205 25.39 -40.76 8.34
CA PRO A 205 25.91 -39.55 7.69
C PRO A 205 26.79 -39.94 6.49
N ARG A 206 26.45 -39.43 5.29
CA ARG A 206 27.16 -39.76 4.04
C ARG A 206 28.66 -39.41 4.08
N HIS A 207 29.05 -38.46 4.94
CA HIS A 207 30.45 -38.11 5.23
C HIS A 207 30.63 -37.75 6.71
N PRO A 208 31.62 -38.33 7.44
CA PRO A 208 31.94 -37.88 8.79
C PRO A 208 32.49 -36.46 8.74
N ARG A 209 31.77 -35.51 9.37
CA ARG A 209 32.20 -34.11 9.47
C ARG A 209 33.18 -33.93 10.61
N SER A 210 34.13 -33.02 10.45
CA SER A 210 35.02 -32.61 11.53
C SER A 210 34.20 -31.94 12.64
N PRO A 211 34.39 -32.30 13.91
CA PRO A 211 33.65 -31.71 15.00
C PRO A 211 33.96 -30.20 15.14
N VAL A 212 32.95 -29.46 15.61
CA VAL A 212 33.13 -28.06 16.02
C VAL A 212 34.14 -28.02 17.15
N GLN A 213 35.10 -27.10 17.07
CA GLN A 213 36.17 -26.96 18.05
C GLN A 213 35.93 -25.75 18.93
N LEU A 214 35.75 -26.01 20.22
CA LEU A 214 35.61 -25.00 21.28
C LEU A 214 37.00 -24.75 21.87
N LEU A 215 37.59 -23.59 21.58
CA LEU A 215 38.85 -23.14 22.18
C LEU A 215 38.56 -22.05 23.21
N ASP A 216 39.51 -21.78 24.10
CA ASP A 216 39.42 -20.60 24.96
C ASP A 216 39.45 -19.33 24.09
N ARG A 217 38.29 -18.70 23.93
CA ARG A 217 38.13 -17.56 23.03
C ARG A 217 38.94 -16.36 23.49
N HIS A 218 39.09 -16.15 24.80
CA HIS A 218 39.79 -14.98 25.33
C HIS A 218 41.26 -14.93 24.89
N ASP A 219 41.91 -16.09 24.90
CA ASP A 219 43.35 -16.25 24.62
C ASP A 219 43.64 -16.88 23.25
N VAL A 220 42.63 -17.00 22.37
CA VAL A 220 42.74 -17.68 21.07
C VAL A 220 43.83 -17.09 20.17
N VAL A 221 44.01 -15.77 20.20
CA VAL A 221 45.04 -15.04 19.45
C VAL A 221 45.62 -13.93 20.31
N LYS A 222 46.95 -13.89 20.40
CA LYS A 222 47.68 -12.76 20.99
C LYS A 222 47.87 -11.65 19.97
N GLY A 223 47.43 -10.45 20.32
CA GLY A 223 47.58 -9.26 19.50
C GLY A 223 48.98 -8.62 19.60
N ASP A 224 49.35 -7.85 18.58
CA ASP A 224 50.57 -7.04 18.58
C ASP A 224 50.32 -5.70 19.30
N LEU A 225 50.86 -5.55 20.51
CA LEU A 225 50.65 -4.37 21.35
C LEU A 225 51.38 -3.11 20.87
N ASN A 226 52.24 -3.20 19.86
CA ASN A 226 52.87 -2.00 19.27
C ASN A 226 52.03 -1.39 18.14
N THR A 227 50.92 -2.02 17.78
CA THR A 227 50.05 -1.58 16.69
C THR A 227 49.40 -0.24 16.99
N THR A 228 49.42 0.68 16.02
CA THR A 228 48.71 1.96 16.09
C THR A 228 47.54 2.03 15.10
N LEU A 229 46.63 2.98 15.30
CA LEU A 229 45.49 3.21 14.38
C LEU A 229 45.95 3.59 12.96
N GLU A 230 47.13 4.19 12.81
CA GLU A 230 47.70 4.60 11.51
C GLU A 230 47.93 3.40 10.57
N GLU A 231 48.14 2.20 11.13
CA GLU A 231 48.27 0.96 10.37
C GLU A 231 46.93 0.44 9.80
N PHE A 232 45.81 1.01 10.24
CA PHE A 232 44.46 0.71 9.77
C PHE A 232 43.80 1.96 9.15
N PRO A 233 44.27 2.45 7.99
CA PRO A 233 43.79 3.70 7.38
C PRO A 233 42.30 3.67 6.98
N HIS A 234 41.70 2.48 6.95
CA HIS A 234 40.28 2.26 6.67
C HIS A 234 39.42 2.19 7.94
N TRP A 235 40.00 2.42 9.12
CA TRP A 235 39.32 2.49 10.40
C TRP A 235 39.55 3.87 11.02
N LYS A 236 38.61 4.31 11.86
CA LYS A 236 38.70 5.55 12.64
C LYS A 236 38.14 5.31 14.05
N LEU A 237 38.46 6.21 14.98
CA LEU A 237 37.77 6.25 16.26
C LEU A 237 36.35 6.77 16.05
N ALA A 238 35.39 6.15 16.74
CA ALA A 238 34.00 6.58 16.83
C ALA A 238 33.92 7.87 17.67
N GLU A 239 33.17 8.86 17.20
CA GLU A 239 32.85 10.08 17.95
C GLU A 239 31.76 9.79 19.01
N ASP A 240 31.59 10.63 20.04
CA ASP A 240 30.63 10.37 21.14
C ASP A 240 29.16 10.19 20.67
N ASN A 241 28.83 10.66 19.46
CA ASN A 241 27.52 10.50 18.83
C ASN A 241 27.45 9.29 17.85
N ASP A 242 28.58 8.68 17.51
CA ASP A 242 28.64 7.49 16.65
C ASP A 242 28.16 6.28 17.48
N LYS A 243 26.94 5.80 17.22
CA LYS A 243 26.50 4.52 17.77
C LYS A 243 27.43 3.41 17.26
N PHE A 244 27.73 2.42 18.10
CA PHE A 244 28.44 1.21 17.67
C PHE A 244 27.75 0.67 16.40
N LEU A 245 28.44 0.74 15.27
CA LEU A 245 27.85 0.60 13.94
C LEU A 245 27.39 -0.85 13.71
N ASN A 246 26.16 -1.13 14.12
CA ASN A 246 25.43 -2.26 13.61
C ASN A 246 25.21 -2.02 12.10
N PRO A 247 25.40 -3.02 11.21
CA PRO A 247 25.15 -2.85 9.76
C PRO A 247 23.71 -2.45 9.41
N THR A 248 22.83 -2.46 10.41
CA THR A 248 21.39 -2.19 10.36
C THR A 248 21.00 -0.85 10.98
N GLU A 249 21.90 -0.16 11.67
CA GLU A 249 21.67 1.18 12.21
C GLU A 249 22.22 2.21 11.21
N TYR A 250 21.45 2.42 10.13
CA TYR A 250 21.66 3.57 9.27
C TYR A 250 21.15 4.83 9.96
N GLY A 251 21.71 5.98 9.56
CA GLY A 251 21.17 7.27 9.97
C GLY A 251 19.68 7.30 9.70
N SER A 252 18.96 7.98 10.57
CA SER A 252 17.52 8.14 10.52
C SER A 252 17.03 9.00 9.37
N ASP A 253 17.68 8.94 8.24
CA ASP A 253 17.42 9.83 7.14
C ASP A 253 17.55 9.05 5.80
N GLU A 254 17.84 7.75 5.85
CA GLU A 254 18.12 6.90 4.68
C GLU A 254 17.17 5.69 4.61
N VAL A 255 16.37 5.65 3.54
CA VAL A 255 15.50 4.52 3.16
C VAL A 255 16.33 3.46 2.43
N PHE A 256 16.26 2.20 2.85
CA PHE A 256 16.80 1.08 2.09
C PHE A 256 15.72 0.04 1.82
N GLU A 257 15.51 -0.32 0.54
CA GLU A 257 14.74 -1.50 0.15
C GLU A 257 15.68 -2.70 -0.05
N SER A 258 15.24 -3.90 0.35
CA SER A 258 15.99 -5.13 0.09
C SER A 258 15.45 -5.83 -1.15
N ALA A 259 16.34 -6.22 -2.06
CA ALA A 259 16.00 -7.01 -3.25
C ALA A 259 16.90 -8.25 -3.37
N ILE A 260 16.38 -9.28 -4.03
CA ILE A 260 17.10 -10.53 -4.31
C ILE A 260 17.43 -10.56 -5.79
N TYR A 261 18.72 -10.74 -6.11
CA TYR A 261 19.20 -10.86 -7.48
C TYR A 261 19.77 -12.24 -7.73
N PHE A 262 19.19 -12.97 -8.67
CA PHE A 262 19.72 -14.25 -9.14
C PHE A 262 20.68 -14.02 -10.31
N ILE A 263 21.92 -14.50 -10.18
CA ILE A 263 22.90 -14.48 -11.28
C ILE A 263 23.15 -15.92 -11.72
N PRO A 264 22.69 -16.32 -12.91
CA PRO A 264 22.87 -17.70 -13.40
C PRO A 264 24.34 -18.10 -13.53
N ALA A 265 24.65 -19.39 -13.35
CA ALA A 265 26.01 -19.91 -13.36
C ALA A 265 26.74 -19.67 -14.70
N ASP A 266 26.04 -19.74 -15.83
CA ASP A 266 26.59 -19.43 -17.16
C ASP A 266 26.96 -17.94 -17.28
N LYS A 267 26.18 -17.04 -16.68
CA LYS A 267 26.49 -15.60 -16.65
C LYS A 267 27.69 -15.31 -15.76
N ILE A 268 27.84 -16.00 -14.62
CA ILE A 268 29.04 -15.92 -13.78
C ILE A 268 30.26 -16.42 -14.57
N ALA A 269 30.15 -17.54 -15.27
CA ALA A 269 31.23 -18.08 -16.11
C ALA A 269 31.61 -17.12 -17.25
N LEU A 270 30.62 -16.51 -17.90
CA LEU A 270 30.82 -15.50 -18.94
C LEU A 270 31.53 -14.26 -18.38
N LEU A 271 31.08 -13.73 -17.25
CA LEU A 271 31.71 -12.59 -16.57
C LEU A 271 33.18 -12.88 -16.27
N LYS A 272 33.47 -14.04 -15.67
CA LYS A 272 34.84 -14.48 -15.38
C LYS A 272 35.68 -14.59 -16.65
N THR A 273 35.14 -15.18 -17.70
CA THR A 273 35.84 -15.35 -18.99
C THR A 273 36.18 -14.00 -19.61
N ARG A 274 35.25 -13.04 -19.60
CA ARG A 274 35.49 -11.69 -20.10
C ARG A 274 36.55 -10.96 -19.29
N ILE A 275 36.48 -11.03 -17.96
CA ILE A 275 37.48 -10.45 -17.07
C ILE A 275 38.86 -11.05 -17.35
N LEU A 276 38.96 -12.38 -17.40
CA LEU A 276 40.20 -13.12 -17.69
C LEU A 276 40.80 -12.75 -19.05
N SER A 277 39.97 -12.54 -20.07
CA SER A 277 40.44 -12.17 -21.42
C SER A 277 41.18 -10.83 -21.49
N THR A 278 41.09 -10.02 -20.43
CA THR A 278 41.73 -8.71 -20.29
C THR A 278 42.76 -8.66 -19.16
N MET A 279 43.03 -9.80 -18.50
CA MET A 279 44.06 -9.96 -17.48
C MET A 279 45.36 -10.53 -18.07
N PRO A 280 46.52 -10.36 -17.39
CA PRO A 280 47.73 -11.10 -17.71
C PRO A 280 47.48 -12.61 -17.67
N SER A 281 48.10 -13.37 -18.58
CA SER A 281 47.88 -14.82 -18.77
C SER A 281 48.18 -15.69 -17.55
N THR A 282 48.91 -15.16 -16.57
CA THR A 282 49.29 -15.84 -15.31
C THR A 282 48.26 -15.67 -14.18
N THR A 283 47.22 -14.86 -14.37
CA THR A 283 46.28 -14.48 -13.31
C THR A 283 45.00 -15.30 -13.37
N LYS A 284 44.56 -15.87 -12.24
CA LYS A 284 43.25 -16.53 -12.12
C LYS A 284 42.24 -15.55 -11.49
N ALA A 285 41.13 -15.26 -12.17
CA ALA A 285 40.01 -14.52 -11.58
C ALA A 285 39.07 -15.48 -10.85
N GLY A 286 39.09 -15.44 -9.51
CA GLY A 286 38.14 -16.18 -8.67
C GLY A 286 36.71 -15.63 -8.83
N THR A 287 35.71 -16.46 -8.53
CA THR A 287 34.28 -16.07 -8.64
C THR A 287 33.95 -14.86 -7.75
N VAL A 288 34.39 -14.86 -6.49
CA VAL A 288 34.21 -13.74 -5.54
C VAL A 288 34.73 -12.43 -6.13
N ALA A 289 35.98 -12.41 -6.62
CA ALA A 289 36.60 -11.19 -7.13
C ALA A 289 35.91 -10.65 -8.37
N ALA A 290 35.46 -11.53 -9.28
CA ALA A 290 34.71 -11.13 -10.47
C ALA A 290 33.36 -10.50 -10.12
N LEU A 291 32.60 -11.10 -9.20
CA LEU A 291 31.31 -10.57 -8.75
C LEU A 291 31.45 -9.28 -7.96
N CYS A 292 32.42 -9.20 -7.04
CA CYS A 292 32.72 -7.97 -6.29
C CYS A 292 33.07 -6.81 -7.23
N ALA A 293 33.94 -7.05 -8.22
CA ALA A 293 34.30 -6.05 -9.21
C ALA A 293 33.10 -5.57 -10.05
N PHE A 294 32.22 -6.51 -10.42
CA PHE A 294 31.00 -6.19 -11.15
C PHE A 294 30.05 -5.33 -10.31
N LEU A 295 29.65 -5.81 -9.13
CA LEU A 295 28.71 -5.12 -8.25
C LEU A 295 29.22 -3.75 -7.81
N TRP A 296 30.49 -3.64 -7.40
CA TRP A 296 31.08 -2.40 -6.92
C TRP A 296 31.05 -1.29 -7.97
N ARG A 297 31.41 -1.61 -9.21
CA ARG A 297 31.32 -0.65 -10.33
C ARG A 297 29.87 -0.23 -10.57
N HIS A 298 28.94 -1.19 -10.65
CA HIS A 298 27.56 -0.89 -10.99
C HIS A 298 26.83 -0.12 -9.89
N VAL A 299 27.16 -0.32 -8.62
CA VAL A 299 26.64 0.50 -7.51
C VAL A 299 27.17 1.93 -7.57
N VAL A 300 28.47 2.13 -7.85
CA VAL A 300 29.03 3.49 -8.03
C VAL A 300 28.39 4.20 -9.22
N LEU A 301 28.12 3.48 -10.31
CA LEU A 301 27.41 4.03 -11.48
C LEU A 301 25.94 4.37 -11.16
N ALA A 302 25.23 3.47 -10.46
CA ALA A 302 23.83 3.67 -10.13
C ALA A 302 23.60 4.82 -9.13
N ARG A 303 24.59 5.10 -8.26
CA ARG A 303 24.54 6.21 -7.29
C ARG A 303 24.94 7.57 -7.88
N ASP A 304 25.34 7.63 -9.15
CA ASP A 304 25.81 8.85 -9.82
C ASP A 304 26.83 9.66 -9.00
N ILE A 305 27.87 8.98 -8.52
CA ILE A 305 28.84 9.59 -7.59
C ILE A 305 29.64 10.71 -8.27
N ASP A 306 29.62 11.91 -7.68
CA ASP A 306 30.52 13.00 -8.05
C ASP A 306 31.98 12.68 -7.62
N CYS A 307 32.83 12.42 -8.61
CA CYS A 307 34.23 12.08 -8.43
C CYS A 307 35.09 13.24 -7.88
N ARG A 308 34.59 14.49 -7.92
CA ARG A 308 35.29 15.66 -7.32
C ARG A 308 35.07 15.71 -5.82
N LYS A 309 33.85 15.38 -5.37
CA LYS A 309 33.50 15.27 -3.95
C LYS A 309 34.06 14.00 -3.32
N TYR A 310 34.00 12.89 -4.05
CA TYR A 310 34.51 11.60 -3.61
C TYR A 310 35.55 11.08 -4.61
N PRO A 311 36.85 11.36 -4.41
CA PRO A 311 37.89 10.96 -5.36
C PRO A 311 38.07 9.44 -5.43
N ASP A 312 37.84 8.75 -4.31
CA ASP A 312 38.00 7.31 -4.16
C ASP A 312 36.71 6.62 -3.69
N ALA A 313 36.56 5.38 -4.13
CA ALA A 313 35.59 4.42 -3.63
C ALA A 313 36.33 3.30 -2.89
N LYS A 314 35.71 2.78 -1.83
CA LYS A 314 36.18 1.64 -1.05
C LYS A 314 35.15 0.52 -1.07
N LEU A 315 35.63 -0.72 -1.17
CA LEU A 315 34.82 -1.93 -1.06
C LEU A 315 35.35 -2.78 0.09
N ALA A 316 34.58 -2.88 1.19
CA ALA A 316 34.83 -3.86 2.24
C ALA A 316 34.23 -5.22 1.88
N ILE A 317 34.96 -6.28 2.21
CA ILE A 317 34.58 -7.67 1.99
C ILE A 317 34.94 -8.46 3.25
N THR A 318 33.96 -9.16 3.81
CA THR A 318 34.18 -10.07 4.95
C THR A 318 35.05 -11.26 4.53
N VAL A 319 36.09 -11.59 5.29
CA VAL A 319 37.00 -12.71 5.02
C VAL A 319 37.15 -13.57 6.26
N ASP A 320 36.91 -14.87 6.14
CA ASP A 320 37.24 -15.83 7.21
C ASP A 320 38.76 -15.97 7.36
N ALA A 321 39.27 -15.55 8.50
CA ALA A 321 40.70 -15.56 8.81
C ALA A 321 41.18 -16.84 9.51
N ARG A 322 40.29 -17.78 9.89
CA ARG A 322 40.67 -18.99 10.67
C ARG A 322 41.85 -19.74 10.05
N THR A 323 41.70 -20.19 8.80
CA THR A 323 42.73 -20.99 8.11
C THR A 323 43.92 -20.16 7.62
N ARG A 324 43.98 -18.87 7.97
CA ARG A 324 45.06 -17.95 7.61
C ARG A 324 45.99 -17.65 8.78
N MET A 325 45.64 -18.12 9.98
CA MET A 325 46.45 -18.00 11.18
C MET A 325 47.56 -19.05 11.19
N GLU A 326 48.76 -18.64 11.57
CA GLU A 326 49.95 -19.50 11.52
C GLU A 326 50.35 -20.06 12.91
N SER A 327 50.16 -19.30 14.00
CA SER A 327 50.60 -19.74 15.35
C SER A 327 49.83 -19.07 16.52
N PRO A 328 48.83 -19.71 17.13
CA PRO A 328 48.36 -21.06 16.84
C PRO A 328 47.62 -21.11 15.50
N VAL A 329 47.66 -22.27 14.85
CA VAL A 329 46.78 -22.56 13.71
C VAL A 329 45.36 -22.64 14.21
N ILE A 330 44.46 -21.83 13.65
CA ILE A 330 43.04 -21.84 14.02
C ILE A 330 42.30 -22.79 13.06
N PRO A 331 41.59 -23.80 13.59
CA PRO A 331 40.86 -24.74 12.76
C PRO A 331 39.71 -24.03 12.04
N SER A 332 39.39 -24.44 10.81
CA SER A 332 38.20 -23.94 10.09
C SER A 332 36.89 -24.26 10.83
N THR A 333 36.93 -25.16 11.81
CA THR A 333 35.79 -25.52 12.68
C THR A 333 35.77 -24.82 14.04
N TYR A 334 36.63 -23.80 14.23
CA TYR A 334 36.64 -22.99 15.46
C TYR A 334 35.30 -22.24 15.67
N TRP A 335 34.72 -22.39 16.86
CA TRP A 335 33.50 -21.72 17.29
C TRP A 335 33.80 -20.38 17.98
N GLY A 336 33.61 -19.29 17.24
CA GLY A 336 33.84 -17.90 17.65
C GLY A 336 33.98 -16.99 16.44
N ASN A 337 34.00 -15.67 16.59
CA ASN A 337 34.10 -14.75 15.45
C ASN A 337 35.53 -14.65 14.91
N PHE A 338 35.71 -14.83 13.59
CA PHE A 338 37.00 -14.68 12.89
C PHE A 338 36.87 -14.04 11.49
N ALA A 339 35.80 -13.26 11.28
CA ALA A 339 35.52 -12.60 10.00
C ALA A 339 36.14 -11.19 9.88
N GLU A 340 37.04 -10.81 10.79
CA GLU A 340 37.71 -9.50 10.86
C GLU A 340 39.24 -9.65 10.97
N PRO A 341 40.04 -8.70 10.44
CA PRO A 341 39.61 -7.48 9.73
C PRO A 341 39.02 -7.76 8.34
N ASN A 342 38.03 -6.97 7.94
CA ASN A 342 37.51 -6.96 6.57
C ASN A 342 38.62 -6.62 5.55
N ALA A 343 38.59 -7.28 4.40
CA ALA A 343 39.39 -6.89 3.25
C ALA A 343 38.83 -5.60 2.65
N VAL A 344 39.67 -4.58 2.47
CA VAL A 344 39.25 -3.30 1.88
C VAL A 344 39.99 -3.07 0.56
N ALA A 345 39.25 -3.10 -0.55
CA ALA A 345 39.72 -2.70 -1.86
C ALA A 345 39.44 -1.21 -2.09
N GLN A 346 40.31 -0.51 -2.81
CA GLN A 346 40.16 0.93 -3.10
C GLN A 346 40.55 1.24 -4.54
N LEU A 347 39.71 2.03 -5.22
CA LEU A 347 39.93 2.55 -6.57
C LEU A 347 39.32 3.96 -6.67
N SER A 348 39.88 4.80 -7.56
CA SER A 348 39.29 6.11 -7.84
C SER A 348 37.89 5.97 -8.44
N VAL A 349 36.95 6.84 -8.07
CA VAL A 349 35.59 6.87 -8.64
C VAL A 349 35.64 7.04 -10.17
N THR A 350 36.53 7.91 -10.66
CA THR A 350 36.77 8.13 -12.10
C THR A 350 37.09 6.83 -12.84
N SER A 351 37.97 5.99 -12.28
CA SER A 351 38.29 4.67 -12.86
C SER A 351 37.07 3.76 -12.93
N LEU A 352 36.24 3.73 -11.88
CA LEU A 352 35.03 2.90 -11.86
C LEU A 352 33.97 3.40 -12.84
N GLN A 353 33.97 4.70 -13.19
CA GLN A 353 33.05 5.31 -14.16
C GLN A 353 33.52 5.22 -15.63
N GLU A 354 34.75 4.78 -15.91
CA GLU A 354 35.31 4.70 -17.28
C GLU A 354 34.36 3.99 -18.28
N GLY A 355 34.06 4.64 -19.41
CA GLY A 355 33.26 4.06 -20.51
C GLY A 355 31.74 4.06 -20.29
N SER A 356 31.23 4.84 -19.33
CA SER A 356 29.80 5.12 -19.17
C SER A 356 29.35 6.30 -20.05
N VAL A 357 28.06 6.40 -20.37
CA VAL A 357 27.45 7.53 -21.11
C VAL A 357 27.62 8.87 -20.37
N LEU A 358 27.86 8.81 -19.05
CA LEU A 358 28.11 9.95 -18.17
C LEU A 358 29.57 10.45 -18.23
N SER A 359 30.48 9.71 -18.88
CA SER A 359 31.86 10.15 -19.05
C SER A 359 31.99 11.08 -20.27
N SER A 360 32.31 12.36 -20.04
CA SER A 360 32.46 13.39 -21.08
C SER A 360 33.72 13.26 -21.96
N LEU A 361 34.35 12.07 -22.01
CA LEU A 361 35.58 11.82 -22.75
C LEU A 361 35.33 10.92 -23.97
N PRO A 362 35.83 11.29 -25.17
CA PRO A 362 35.60 10.50 -26.37
C PRO A 362 36.28 9.12 -26.27
N SER A 363 35.46 8.07 -26.39
CA SER A 363 35.90 6.68 -26.51
C SER A 363 36.74 6.48 -27.78
N ARG A 364 38.07 6.41 -27.63
CA ARG A 364 38.95 5.77 -28.62
C ARG A 364 38.89 4.25 -28.41
N ASN A 365 38.88 3.49 -29.50
CA ASN A 365 38.83 2.02 -29.64
C ASN A 365 39.75 1.20 -28.68
N HIS A 366 39.53 1.22 -27.37
CA HIS A 366 40.24 0.40 -26.39
C HIS A 366 39.23 -0.43 -25.59
N LYS A 367 39.46 -1.76 -25.55
CA LYS A 367 38.71 -2.69 -24.70
C LYS A 367 38.90 -2.24 -23.25
N SER A 368 37.82 -1.83 -22.58
CA SER A 368 37.88 -1.39 -21.17
C SER A 368 38.42 -2.50 -20.26
N THR A 369 39.49 -2.21 -19.51
CA THR A 369 40.15 -3.16 -18.58
C THR A 369 39.71 -2.96 -17.12
N ILE A 370 38.67 -2.15 -16.87
CA ILE A 370 38.25 -1.78 -15.51
C ILE A 370 37.88 -2.98 -14.64
N TYR A 371 37.09 -3.93 -15.16
CA TYR A 371 36.70 -5.11 -14.38
C TYR A 371 37.90 -6.00 -14.02
N ALA A 372 38.91 -6.09 -14.90
CA ALA A 372 40.16 -6.78 -14.59
C ALA A 372 40.95 -6.07 -13.49
N ARG A 373 41.09 -4.74 -13.57
CA ARG A 373 41.77 -3.93 -12.54
C ARG A 373 41.05 -4.01 -11.20
N ALA A 374 39.72 -3.88 -11.18
CA ALA A 374 38.90 -3.99 -9.98
C ALA A 374 38.98 -5.40 -9.36
N ALA A 375 38.88 -6.46 -10.16
CA ALA A 375 39.00 -7.83 -9.65
C ALA A 375 40.40 -8.11 -9.07
N LEU A 376 41.47 -7.61 -9.69
CA LEU A 376 42.82 -7.75 -9.14
C LEU A 376 43.00 -6.98 -7.82
N ASN A 377 42.42 -5.79 -7.71
CA ASN A 377 42.45 -5.00 -6.48
C ASN A 377 41.71 -5.73 -5.34
N VAL A 378 40.52 -6.28 -5.62
CA VAL A 378 39.77 -7.14 -4.70
C VAL A 378 40.58 -8.36 -4.27
N GLN A 379 41.26 -9.04 -5.19
CA GLN A 379 42.09 -10.20 -4.85
C GLN A 379 43.25 -9.84 -3.92
N ARG A 380 43.91 -8.71 -4.16
CA ARG A 380 44.99 -8.22 -3.30
C ARG A 380 44.46 -7.86 -1.91
N ALA A 381 43.32 -7.19 -1.82
CA ALA A 381 42.68 -6.86 -0.55
C ALA A 381 42.33 -8.13 0.24
N ILE A 382 41.72 -9.14 -0.40
CA ILE A 382 41.41 -10.43 0.24
C ILE A 382 42.68 -11.16 0.68
N ALA A 383 43.77 -11.11 -0.11
CA ALA A 383 45.03 -11.75 0.24
C ALA A 383 45.75 -11.04 1.41
N ALA A 384 45.54 -9.74 1.58
CA ALA A 384 46.13 -8.94 2.66
C ALA A 384 45.50 -9.21 4.04
N VAL A 385 44.34 -9.87 4.10
CA VAL A 385 43.81 -10.42 5.36
C VAL A 385 44.58 -11.70 5.67
N ASP A 386 45.65 -11.57 6.42
CA ASP A 386 46.56 -12.64 6.85
C ASP A 386 46.72 -12.68 8.38
N ASP A 387 47.53 -13.63 8.89
CA ASP A 387 47.84 -13.78 10.32
C ASP A 387 48.29 -12.46 10.96
N LYS A 388 49.15 -11.68 10.27
CA LYS A 388 49.67 -10.42 10.78
C LYS A 388 48.59 -9.35 10.85
N ALA A 389 47.71 -9.26 9.86
CA ALA A 389 46.59 -8.33 9.88
C ALA A 389 45.63 -8.60 11.05
N ALA A 390 45.27 -9.87 11.27
CA ALA A 390 44.41 -10.27 12.39
C ALA A 390 45.04 -9.95 13.75
N ARG A 391 46.33 -10.25 13.95
CA ARG A 391 47.04 -9.92 15.21
C ARG A 391 47.15 -8.44 15.47
N ARG A 392 47.41 -7.64 14.43
CA ARG A 392 47.44 -6.19 14.56
C ARG A 392 46.08 -5.65 14.99
N LEU A 393 44.98 -6.15 14.40
CA LEU A 393 43.62 -5.76 14.81
C LEU A 393 43.36 -6.11 16.28
N VAL A 394 43.66 -7.35 16.70
CA VAL A 394 43.52 -7.78 18.10
C VAL A 394 44.36 -6.91 19.04
N GLY A 395 45.59 -6.60 18.64
CA GLY A 395 46.50 -5.74 19.41
C GLY A 395 45.97 -4.33 19.58
N LEU A 396 45.41 -3.76 18.51
CA LEU A 396 44.76 -2.45 18.53
C LEU A 396 43.51 -2.45 19.41
N LEU A 397 42.62 -3.44 19.24
CA LEU A 397 41.38 -3.58 20.01
C LEU A 397 41.64 -3.73 21.51
N ASN A 398 42.68 -4.47 21.90
CA ASN A 398 43.06 -4.64 23.31
C ASN A 398 43.52 -3.33 23.96
N GLN A 399 43.98 -2.36 23.18
CA GLN A 399 44.44 -1.06 23.65
C GLN A 399 43.34 0.03 23.62
N MET A 400 42.19 -0.24 22.97
CA MET A 400 41.11 0.74 22.88
C MET A 400 40.40 0.97 24.24
N PRO A 401 40.01 2.21 24.55
CA PRO A 401 39.33 2.56 25.80
C PRO A 401 37.96 1.88 25.94
N LYS A 402 37.22 1.73 24.83
CA LYS A 402 36.08 0.81 24.74
C LYS A 402 36.31 -0.15 23.57
N SER A 403 35.84 -1.39 23.70
CA SER A 403 35.97 -2.38 22.63
C SER A 403 35.22 -1.97 21.35
N THR A 404 34.25 -1.06 21.50
CA THR A 404 33.36 -0.51 20.47
C THR A 404 33.85 0.82 19.87
N THR A 405 34.98 1.38 20.33
CA THR A 405 35.48 2.70 19.89
C THR A 405 36.01 2.71 18.46
N LEU A 406 36.23 1.55 17.84
CA LEU A 406 36.71 1.48 16.45
C LEU A 406 35.56 1.28 15.48
N THR A 407 35.55 2.10 14.43
CA THR A 407 34.56 2.02 13.37
C THR A 407 35.17 2.19 11.99
N TRP A 408 34.45 1.76 10.96
CA TRP A 408 34.93 1.80 9.59
C TRP A 408 34.96 3.24 9.04
N ASN A 409 36.09 3.65 8.49
CA ASN A 409 36.29 4.96 7.86
C ASN A 409 35.81 4.90 6.40
N ALA A 410 34.49 4.95 6.21
CA ALA A 410 33.85 4.81 4.90
C ALA A 410 32.77 5.84 4.63
N ASN A 411 32.76 6.35 3.39
CA ASN A 411 31.73 7.19 2.80
C ASN A 411 30.64 6.29 2.21
N ARG A 412 29.83 5.68 3.10
CA ARG A 412 28.63 4.89 2.74
C ARG A 412 27.60 5.79 2.04
N TYR A 413 26.45 5.22 1.65
CA TYR A 413 25.39 5.97 0.95
C TYR A 413 25.15 7.35 1.60
N PRO A 414 25.02 8.44 0.82
CA PRO A 414 25.04 8.51 -0.66
C PRO A 414 26.44 8.42 -1.31
N GLY A 415 27.51 8.27 -0.53
CA GLY A 415 28.88 8.11 -1.01
C GLY A 415 29.16 6.78 -1.74
N PRO A 416 30.38 6.62 -2.30
CA PRO A 416 30.73 5.51 -3.19
C PRO A 416 31.04 4.19 -2.48
N ASP A 417 31.17 4.17 -1.16
CA ASP A 417 31.69 3.01 -0.45
C ASP A 417 30.60 1.95 -0.27
N MET A 418 31.04 0.68 -0.26
CA MET A 418 30.17 -0.49 -0.23
C MET A 418 30.76 -1.59 0.66
N LEU A 419 29.89 -2.37 1.30
CA LEU A 419 30.24 -3.59 2.04
C LEU A 419 29.57 -4.79 1.35
N ILE A 420 30.34 -5.84 1.10
CA ILE A 420 29.81 -7.15 0.68
C ILE A 420 30.09 -8.15 1.79
N VAL A 421 29.04 -8.70 2.37
CA VAL A 421 29.12 -9.91 3.20
C VAL A 421 29.13 -11.12 2.28
N CYS A 422 30.30 -11.75 2.11
CA CYS A 422 30.48 -12.84 1.16
C CYS A 422 30.34 -14.20 1.85
N ILE A 423 29.21 -14.86 1.64
CA ILE A 423 28.94 -16.22 2.15
C ILE A 423 28.99 -17.31 1.07
N GLN A 424 29.62 -17.04 -0.07
CA GLN A 424 29.63 -17.90 -1.26
C GLN A 424 30.17 -19.33 -1.01
N HIS A 425 31.02 -19.50 0.01
CA HIS A 425 31.61 -20.79 0.37
C HIS A 425 30.72 -21.63 1.31
N HIS A 426 29.65 -21.05 1.86
CA HIS A 426 28.69 -21.75 2.72
C HIS A 426 27.60 -22.40 1.87
N GLY A 427 27.71 -23.70 1.64
CA GLY A 427 26.73 -24.49 0.88
C GLY A 427 25.46 -24.77 1.67
N TYR A 428 24.70 -23.74 2.06
CA TYR A 428 23.49 -23.90 2.86
C TYR A 428 22.46 -24.84 2.22
N ASN A 429 22.32 -24.75 0.88
CA ASN A 429 21.40 -25.61 0.15
C ASN A 429 21.90 -27.07 0.01
N ASP A 430 23.17 -27.33 0.32
CA ASP A 430 23.77 -28.66 0.27
C ASP A 430 23.67 -29.40 1.62
N ILE A 431 23.03 -28.78 2.63
CA ILE A 431 22.80 -29.40 3.92
C ILE A 431 21.65 -30.42 3.80
N ASN A 432 21.97 -31.69 3.96
CA ASN A 432 21.00 -32.78 3.97
C ASN A 432 20.35 -32.93 5.35
N PHE A 433 19.03 -32.87 5.43
CA PHE A 433 18.21 -33.11 6.62
C PHE A 433 17.58 -34.51 6.60
N GLY A 434 18.23 -35.48 5.96
CA GLY A 434 17.81 -36.89 5.94
C GLY A 434 16.59 -37.14 5.05
N LYS A 435 16.03 -38.35 5.13
CA LYS A 435 14.97 -38.80 4.22
C LYS A 435 13.66 -38.00 4.34
N ASP A 436 13.37 -37.44 5.52
CA ASP A 436 12.08 -36.83 5.81
C ASP A 436 11.97 -35.38 5.28
N LEU A 437 13.09 -34.66 5.17
CA LEU A 437 13.13 -33.28 4.66
C LEU A 437 14.05 -33.10 3.43
N GLY A 438 15.03 -33.98 3.23
CA GLY A 438 15.97 -33.90 2.13
C GLY A 438 16.85 -32.64 2.16
N TYR A 439 16.97 -32.00 1.01
CA TYR A 439 17.71 -30.75 0.85
C TYR A 439 16.73 -29.57 0.82
N PRO A 440 17.07 -28.42 1.42
CA PRO A 440 16.25 -27.22 1.34
C PRO A 440 16.20 -26.71 -0.10
N LEU A 441 15.01 -26.28 -0.54
CA LEU A 441 14.77 -25.70 -1.87
C LEU A 441 15.37 -24.29 -1.99
N ALA A 442 15.37 -23.56 -0.88
CA ALA A 442 15.99 -22.25 -0.78
C ALA A 442 16.50 -21.99 0.64
N THR A 443 17.39 -21.01 0.75
CA THR A 443 17.85 -20.44 2.02
C THR A 443 17.83 -18.91 1.93
N ARG A 444 17.44 -18.20 2.98
CA ARG A 444 17.62 -16.74 3.11
C ARG A 444 18.36 -16.41 4.40
N VAL A 445 19.15 -15.34 4.36
CA VAL A 445 19.87 -14.80 5.52
C VAL A 445 19.62 -13.30 5.59
N THR A 446 19.17 -12.80 6.75
CA THR A 446 18.89 -11.36 7.00
C THR A 446 19.44 -10.93 8.36
N VAL A 447 19.63 -9.62 8.54
CA VAL A 447 20.07 -8.97 9.80
C VAL A 447 19.20 -7.72 10.00
N GLY A 448 18.61 -7.52 11.20
CA GLY A 448 17.80 -6.34 11.57
C GLY A 448 16.26 -6.52 11.68
N ASN A 449 15.54 -5.50 12.19
CA ASN A 449 14.07 -5.50 12.42
C ASN A 449 13.33 -4.49 11.50
N THR A 450 12.20 -4.89 10.90
CA THR A 450 11.30 -4.04 10.09
C THR A 450 9.86 -3.95 10.65
N GLU A 451 9.64 -4.46 11.86
CA GLU A 451 8.33 -4.58 12.55
C GLU A 451 8.49 -4.17 14.04
N GLY A 452 7.45 -3.63 14.68
CA GLY A 452 7.52 -3.16 16.07
C GLY A 452 6.19 -3.13 16.84
N LEU A 453 6.28 -3.16 18.18
CA LEU A 453 5.14 -3.04 19.09
C LEU A 453 4.73 -1.56 19.23
N HIS A 454 3.44 -1.23 19.07
CA HIS A 454 2.90 0.12 19.31
C HIS A 454 2.23 0.24 20.68
N HIS A 455 1.26 -0.63 21.01
CA HIS A 455 0.56 -0.65 22.29
C HIS A 455 0.34 -2.07 22.81
N LYS A 456 0.48 -2.27 24.13
CA LYS A 456 0.38 -3.59 24.77
C LYS A 456 -1.05 -4.10 24.97
N ASN A 457 -2.04 -3.21 24.96
CA ASN A 457 -3.46 -3.51 25.17
C ASN A 457 -4.34 -2.30 24.82
N PHE A 458 -5.66 -2.51 24.74
CA PHE A 458 -6.65 -1.45 24.45
C PHE A 458 -6.61 -0.29 25.46
N GLU A 459 -6.43 -0.56 26.75
CA GLU A 459 -6.40 0.48 27.79
C GLU A 459 -5.24 1.48 27.59
N SER A 460 -4.06 0.98 27.23
CA SER A 460 -2.89 1.83 26.95
C SER A 460 -3.09 2.67 25.68
N LEU A 461 -3.74 2.12 24.65
CA LEU A 461 -4.13 2.84 23.44
C LEU A 461 -5.16 3.92 23.78
N ALA A 462 -6.21 3.56 24.52
CA ALA A 462 -7.28 4.47 24.92
C ALA A 462 -6.77 5.61 25.79
N THR A 463 -5.80 5.33 26.66
CA THR A 463 -5.11 6.34 27.49
C THR A 463 -4.29 7.29 26.62
N ALA A 464 -3.48 6.79 25.69
CA ALA A 464 -2.72 7.63 24.76
C ALA A 464 -3.64 8.48 23.86
N ALA A 465 -4.75 7.91 23.37
CA ALA A 465 -5.77 8.63 22.61
C ALA A 465 -6.42 9.75 23.44
N LYS A 466 -6.82 9.45 24.69
CA LYS A 466 -7.41 10.43 25.62
C LYS A 466 -6.43 11.55 25.97
N ASN A 467 -5.13 11.25 26.01
CA ASN A 467 -4.09 12.24 26.27
C ASN A 467 -3.80 13.11 25.04
N GLY A 468 -4.36 12.81 23.86
CA GLY A 468 -4.23 13.63 22.66
C GLY A 468 -3.35 13.04 21.55
N CYS A 469 -2.99 11.75 21.63
CA CYS A 469 -2.26 11.10 20.53
C CYS A 469 -3.21 10.81 19.36
N ARG A 470 -3.00 11.50 18.25
CA ARG A 470 -3.83 11.37 17.04
C ARG A 470 -3.80 9.98 16.41
N ILE A 471 -2.62 9.35 16.30
CA ILE A 471 -2.51 7.98 15.76
C ILE A 471 -3.35 7.04 16.60
N CYS A 472 -3.22 7.11 17.93
CA CYS A 472 -3.97 6.28 18.86
C CYS A 472 -5.47 6.56 18.82
N LEU A 473 -5.87 7.83 18.62
CA LEU A 473 -7.27 8.21 18.45
C LEU A 473 -7.85 7.63 17.16
N TYR A 474 -7.16 7.78 16.03
CA TYR A 474 -7.58 7.20 14.76
C TYR A 474 -7.74 5.68 14.86
N LEU A 475 -6.74 5.00 15.46
CA LEU A 475 -6.82 3.56 15.70
C LEU A 475 -8.01 3.20 16.61
N ARG A 476 -8.21 3.94 17.72
CA ARG A 476 -9.33 3.73 18.64
C ARG A 476 -10.70 3.91 17.98
N SER A 477 -10.87 4.94 17.18
CA SER A 477 -12.15 5.23 16.51
C SER A 477 -12.52 4.17 15.46
N ASN A 478 -11.52 3.46 14.93
CA ASN A 478 -11.68 2.40 13.93
C ASN A 478 -11.68 0.99 14.52
N LEU A 479 -11.55 0.85 15.84
CA LEU A 479 -11.56 -0.43 16.54
C LEU A 479 -12.98 -0.90 16.85
N PHE A 480 -13.32 -2.10 16.37
CA PHE A 480 -14.64 -2.71 16.56
C PHE A 480 -14.77 -3.57 17.82
N SER A 481 -13.68 -3.77 18.58
CA SER A 481 -13.65 -4.65 19.76
C SER A 481 -12.77 -4.10 20.89
N GLU A 482 -13.26 -4.20 22.13
CA GLU A 482 -12.50 -3.87 23.35
C GLU A 482 -11.46 -4.96 23.71
N HIS A 483 -11.48 -6.11 23.04
CA HIS A 483 -10.62 -7.26 23.32
C HIS A 483 -9.36 -7.29 22.43
N LEU A 484 -8.53 -6.25 22.49
CA LEU A 484 -7.23 -6.25 21.80
C LEU A 484 -6.16 -6.99 22.58
N SER A 485 -5.37 -7.81 21.87
CA SER A 485 -4.20 -8.48 22.44
C SER A 485 -3.04 -7.48 22.60
N HIS A 486 -2.39 -7.09 21.52
CA HIS A 486 -1.47 -5.96 21.43
C HIS A 486 -1.41 -5.44 19.98
N ILE A 487 -1.22 -4.13 19.82
CA ILE A 487 -1.13 -3.47 18.51
C ILE A 487 0.33 -3.46 18.06
N GLU A 488 0.58 -4.05 16.90
CA GLU A 488 1.86 -3.96 16.20
C GLU A 488 1.74 -3.02 15.02
N TYR A 489 2.89 -2.61 14.50
CA TYR A 489 2.97 -1.88 13.25
C TYR A 489 4.04 -2.46 12.33
N LYS A 490 3.77 -2.34 11.04
CA LYS A 490 4.73 -2.58 9.97
C LYS A 490 4.80 -1.34 9.10
N VAL A 491 6.01 -0.97 8.74
CA VAL A 491 6.25 0.14 7.81
C VAL A 491 6.53 -0.47 6.45
N ARG A 492 5.80 -0.03 5.42
CA ARG A 492 6.03 -0.44 4.04
C ARG A 492 6.09 0.78 3.15
N TRP A 493 6.94 0.70 2.15
CA TRP A 493 6.88 1.58 1.00
C TRP A 493 5.86 0.98 0.02
N ASP A 494 4.83 1.76 -0.34
CA ASP A 494 3.75 1.29 -1.21
C ASP A 494 4.03 1.76 -2.65
N ASN A 495 4.71 0.92 -3.42
CA ASN A 495 5.08 1.22 -4.81
C ASN A 495 3.91 1.10 -5.80
N ALA A 496 2.75 0.61 -5.36
CA ALA A 496 1.72 0.22 -6.30
C ALA A 496 1.16 1.46 -7.04
N TRP A 497 0.96 2.60 -6.35
CA TRP A 497 0.27 3.74 -6.96
C TRP A 497 0.64 5.17 -6.47
N GLU A 498 1.41 5.41 -5.39
CA GLU A 498 1.93 6.75 -4.99
C GLU A 498 3.16 6.67 -4.04
N PHE A 499 4.09 7.64 -4.09
CA PHE A 499 5.33 7.66 -3.29
C PHE A 499 5.14 8.09 -1.82
N HIS A 500 4.35 7.35 -1.04
CA HIS A 500 4.18 7.59 0.40
C HIS A 500 4.66 6.40 1.22
N TRP A 501 5.11 6.68 2.45
CA TRP A 501 5.24 5.60 3.43
C TRP A 501 3.89 5.26 4.00
N LYS A 502 3.64 3.97 4.12
CA LYS A 502 2.46 3.41 4.75
C LYS A 502 2.87 2.77 6.07
N ILE A 503 2.27 3.24 7.15
CA ILE A 503 2.33 2.57 8.45
C ILE A 503 1.05 1.77 8.60
N GLU A 504 1.19 0.45 8.57
CA GLU A 504 0.13 -0.51 8.73
C GLU A 504 0.10 -0.97 10.18
N PHE A 505 -1.02 -0.76 10.85
CA PHE A 505 -1.26 -1.24 12.21
C PHE A 505 -2.11 -2.51 12.16
N TYR A 506 -1.85 -3.45 13.05
CA TYR A 506 -2.65 -4.66 13.15
C TYR A 506 -2.67 -5.21 14.58
N ASP A 507 -3.77 -5.89 14.92
CA ASP A 507 -3.86 -6.67 16.15
C ASP A 507 -3.09 -7.98 15.97
N ALA A 508 -2.14 -8.25 16.87
CA ALA A 508 -1.25 -9.40 16.75
C ALA A 508 -1.99 -10.75 16.81
N ALA A 509 -3.15 -10.82 17.45
CA ALA A 509 -3.99 -12.01 17.47
C ALA A 509 -4.70 -12.27 16.12
N SER A 510 -4.91 -11.21 15.33
CA SER A 510 -5.62 -11.25 14.05
C SER A 510 -4.67 -11.29 12.84
N GLY A 511 -3.39 -10.94 13.04
CA GLY A 511 -2.40 -10.82 11.97
C GLY A 511 -2.68 -9.60 11.06
N PRO A 512 -1.82 -9.35 10.06
CA PRO A 512 -1.98 -8.23 9.12
C PRO A 512 -3.18 -8.39 8.17
N SER A 513 -3.84 -9.55 8.15
CA SER A 513 -5.02 -9.81 7.34
C SER A 513 -6.28 -9.78 8.20
N ILE A 514 -6.76 -8.58 8.49
CA ILE A 514 -8.15 -8.44 8.88
C ILE A 514 -8.97 -8.66 7.60
N ASN A 515 -9.55 -9.84 7.46
CA ASN A 515 -10.58 -10.13 6.47
C ASN A 515 -11.85 -9.41 6.96
N LEU A 516 -11.91 -8.11 6.67
CA LEU A 516 -13.02 -7.27 7.06
C LEU A 516 -14.18 -7.51 6.09
N ASP A 517 -15.37 -7.70 6.66
CA ASP A 517 -16.63 -7.77 5.94
C ASP A 517 -16.74 -6.72 4.83
N LYS A 518 -17.26 -7.16 3.68
CA LYS A 518 -17.35 -6.46 2.39
C LYS A 518 -18.20 -5.17 2.39
N THR A 519 -18.56 -4.62 3.55
CA THR A 519 -19.47 -3.47 3.64
C THR A 519 -18.79 -2.14 3.92
N ARG A 520 -17.51 -2.07 4.32
CA ARG A 520 -16.79 -0.78 4.46
C ARG A 520 -15.25 -0.86 4.58
N SER A 521 -14.61 -1.88 4.01
CA SER A 521 -13.21 -2.17 4.29
C SER A 521 -12.26 -2.12 3.10
N TYR A 522 -11.49 -1.04 3.03
CA TYR A 522 -10.11 -1.09 2.51
C TYR A 522 -9.12 -0.16 3.26
N SER A 523 -9.52 0.63 4.26
CA SER A 523 -8.70 1.78 4.73
C SER A 523 -8.40 1.88 6.24
N ASN A 524 -9.03 1.12 7.13
CA ASN A 524 -9.16 1.54 8.54
C ASN A 524 -7.95 1.27 9.47
N TRP A 525 -6.76 0.98 8.92
CA TRP A 525 -5.56 0.64 9.70
C TRP A 525 -4.27 1.26 9.16
N PHE A 526 -4.40 2.27 8.29
CA PHE A 526 -3.25 2.87 7.62
C PHE A 526 -3.09 4.33 8.04
N VAL A 527 -1.86 4.67 8.38
CA VAL A 527 -1.41 6.06 8.47
C VAL A 527 -0.38 6.27 7.37
N PHE A 528 -0.58 7.32 6.58
CA PHE A 528 0.33 7.70 5.51
C PHE A 528 1.25 8.81 5.99
N VAL A 529 2.48 8.80 5.51
CA VAL A 529 3.49 9.80 5.84
C VAL A 529 3.77 10.62 4.59
N ASP A 530 3.45 11.91 4.65
CA ASP A 530 3.75 12.87 3.58
C ASP A 530 5.23 13.25 3.61
N VAL A 531 5.98 12.68 2.67
CA VAL A 531 7.41 12.91 2.47
C VAL A 531 7.73 13.97 1.41
N PHE A 532 6.70 14.55 0.77
CA PHE A 532 6.86 15.59 -0.26
C PHE A 532 6.74 16.99 0.32
N SER A 533 5.89 17.20 1.33
CA SER A 533 5.74 18.49 2.00
C SER A 533 6.83 18.67 3.07
N LEU A 534 8.01 19.11 2.64
CA LEU A 534 9.09 19.53 3.53
C LEU A 534 8.63 20.73 4.37
N ARG A 535 8.38 20.52 5.67
CA ARG A 535 8.04 21.58 6.62
C ARG A 535 9.21 21.83 7.56
N GLU A 536 9.46 23.10 7.87
CA GLU A 536 10.38 23.45 8.95
C GLU A 536 9.83 22.95 10.30
N PRO A 537 10.71 22.54 11.23
CA PRO A 537 10.33 22.05 12.53
C PRO A 537 9.80 23.25 13.31
N PRO A 538 8.72 23.08 14.09
CA PRO A 538 8.28 24.16 14.92
C PRO A 538 9.34 24.55 15.96
N ALA A 539 9.28 25.81 16.42
CA ALA A 539 10.18 26.30 17.46
C ALA A 539 10.11 25.40 18.71
N GLY A 540 11.27 24.98 19.24
CA GLY A 540 11.35 24.10 20.40
C GLY A 540 11.21 22.59 20.09
N TYR A 541 11.06 22.18 18.83
CA TYR A 541 10.90 20.76 18.45
C TYR A 541 12.03 19.84 18.96
N LYS A 542 13.29 20.28 18.90
CA LYS A 542 14.42 19.48 19.42
C LYS A 542 14.32 19.24 20.93
N GLN A 543 13.85 20.24 21.68
CA GLN A 543 13.59 20.13 23.12
C GLN A 543 12.39 19.20 23.38
N PHE A 544 11.33 19.30 22.58
CA PHE A 544 10.21 18.37 22.59
C PHE A 544 10.66 16.92 22.40
N LEU A 545 11.51 16.64 21.40
CA LEU A 545 12.03 15.28 21.16
C LEU A 545 12.82 14.73 22.34
N ALA A 546 13.69 15.52 22.96
CA ALA A 546 14.44 15.09 24.14
C ALA A 546 13.51 14.73 25.32
N LEU A 547 12.44 15.50 25.47
CA LEU A 547 11.42 15.28 26.48
C LEU A 547 10.52 14.07 26.18
N VAL A 548 10.16 13.83 24.93
CA VAL A 548 9.42 12.63 24.48
C VAL A 548 10.28 11.37 24.65
N ALA A 549 11.59 11.43 24.36
CA ALA A 549 12.50 10.31 24.60
C ALA A 549 12.59 9.94 26.08
N ALA A 550 12.54 10.94 26.98
CA ALA A 550 12.46 10.69 28.42
C ALA A 550 11.11 10.07 28.83
N ASP A 551 9.99 10.56 28.26
CA ASP A 551 8.65 10.01 28.54
C ASP A 551 8.50 8.56 28.08
N GLN A 552 9.12 8.16 26.96
CA GLN A 552 9.10 6.75 26.52
C GLN A 552 9.65 5.78 27.57
N ILE A 553 10.52 6.26 28.48
CA ILE A 553 11.09 5.47 29.56
C ILE A 553 10.18 5.54 30.81
N SER A 554 9.68 6.73 31.17
CA SER A 554 8.94 6.94 32.43
C SER A 554 7.43 6.74 32.31
N GLU A 555 6.81 7.28 31.26
CA GLU A 555 5.37 7.31 31.02
C GLU A 555 5.07 7.21 29.51
N PRO A 556 5.17 6.00 28.91
CA PRO A 556 5.13 5.82 27.45
C PRO A 556 3.80 6.21 26.77
N THR A 557 2.74 6.45 27.54
CA THR A 557 1.43 6.92 27.07
C THR A 557 1.22 8.42 27.28
N ARG A 558 2.23 9.15 27.76
CA ARG A 558 2.15 10.60 27.99
C ARG A 558 2.18 11.33 26.65
N VAL A 559 1.25 12.27 26.50
CA VAL A 559 1.25 13.24 25.41
C VAL A 559 1.49 14.60 26.04
N ARG A 560 2.55 15.30 25.60
CA ARG A 560 2.93 16.59 26.18
C ARG A 560 2.09 17.70 25.58
N THR A 561 1.09 18.13 26.33
CA THR A 561 0.22 19.28 26.00
C THR A 561 0.82 20.65 26.38
N GLU A 562 1.96 20.63 27.07
CA GLU A 562 2.70 21.82 27.55
C GLU A 562 3.33 22.64 26.41
N PHE A 563 3.36 22.09 25.19
CA PHE A 563 3.89 22.76 24.01
C PHE A 563 2.79 23.53 23.30
N SER A 564 3.06 24.79 22.97
CA SER A 564 2.09 25.63 22.27
C SER A 564 1.69 25.00 20.92
N PRO A 565 0.39 25.00 20.58
CA PRO A 565 -0.10 24.58 19.28
C PRO A 565 0.65 25.31 18.15
N LEU A 566 0.89 24.60 17.05
CA LEU A 566 1.66 25.13 15.92
C LEU A 566 0.83 26.05 15.04
N ARG A 567 -0.48 25.84 15.08
CA ARG A 567 -1.48 26.67 14.43
C ARG A 567 -2.56 27.01 15.44
N GLU A 568 -2.96 28.27 15.47
CA GLU A 568 -4.25 28.64 16.04
C GLU A 568 -5.34 28.08 15.13
N ILE A 569 -5.95 26.98 15.56
CA ILE A 569 -7.11 26.39 14.90
C ILE A 569 -8.33 26.84 15.71
N PRO A 570 -9.28 27.56 15.10
CA PRO A 570 -10.49 27.95 15.80
C PRO A 570 -11.33 26.74 16.22
N ASP A 571 -12.07 26.85 17.31
CA ASP A 571 -12.97 25.82 17.85
C ASP A 571 -14.30 25.67 17.08
N ASN A 572 -14.47 26.42 15.99
CA ASN A 572 -15.64 26.36 15.14
C ASN A 572 -15.29 26.59 13.66
N THR A 573 -15.89 25.81 12.75
CA THR A 573 -15.67 25.97 11.29
C THR A 573 -16.21 27.29 10.73
N GLY A 574 -17.10 27.96 11.46
CA GLY A 574 -17.62 29.29 11.16
C GLY A 574 -16.75 30.44 11.64
N HIS A 575 -15.50 30.21 12.03
CA HIS A 575 -14.62 31.29 12.47
C HIS A 575 -14.05 32.10 11.29
N GLN A 576 -13.72 33.38 11.51
CA GLN A 576 -13.20 34.28 10.47
C GLN A 576 -11.91 33.75 9.82
N GLU A 577 -11.01 33.16 10.60
CA GLU A 577 -9.76 32.56 10.10
C GLU A 577 -9.99 31.36 9.17
N VAL A 578 -11.05 30.58 9.39
CA VAL A 578 -11.41 29.47 8.50
C VAL A 578 -11.86 30.01 7.15
N ALA A 579 -12.69 31.06 7.14
CA ALA A 579 -13.07 31.76 5.92
C ALA A 579 -11.88 32.44 5.22
N ARG A 580 -10.89 32.95 5.98
CA ARG A 580 -9.65 33.51 5.41
C ARG A 580 -8.84 32.44 4.68
N LEU A 581 -8.77 31.22 5.22
CA LEU A 581 -8.13 30.10 4.55
C LEU A 581 -8.86 29.73 3.25
N ALA A 582 -10.19 29.61 3.29
CA ALA A 582 -11.00 29.34 2.10
C ALA A 582 -10.82 30.43 1.02
N LYS A 583 -10.76 31.70 1.42
CA LYS A 583 -10.47 32.83 0.53
C LYS A 583 -9.07 32.72 -0.10
N LYS A 584 -8.07 32.30 0.68
CA LYS A 584 -6.71 32.06 0.17
C LYS A 584 -6.72 30.97 -0.90
N TRP A 585 -7.38 29.84 -0.67
CA TRP A 585 -7.49 28.77 -1.67
C TRP A 585 -8.21 29.22 -2.94
N LEU A 586 -9.31 29.96 -2.80
CA LEU A 586 -10.02 30.54 -3.95
C LEU A 586 -9.11 31.47 -4.77
N GLN A 587 -8.34 32.33 -4.11
CA GLN A 587 -7.42 33.25 -4.77
C GLN A 587 -6.26 32.50 -5.45
N THR A 588 -5.61 31.58 -4.75
CA THR A 588 -4.56 30.71 -5.30
C THR A 588 -5.04 29.97 -6.54
N CYS A 589 -6.25 29.40 -6.50
CA CYS A 589 -6.82 28.71 -7.65
C CYS A 589 -7.08 29.67 -8.83
N LYS A 590 -7.58 30.89 -8.57
CA LYS A 590 -7.80 31.90 -9.63
C LYS A 590 -6.49 32.39 -10.26
N ASP A 591 -5.43 32.51 -9.47
CA ASP A 591 -4.16 33.09 -9.91
C ASP A 591 -3.25 32.07 -10.61
N HIS A 592 -3.34 30.79 -10.23
CA HIS A 592 -2.39 29.77 -10.67
C HIS A 592 -3.01 28.61 -11.47
N HIS A 593 -4.33 28.45 -11.44
CA HIS A 593 -4.99 27.32 -12.12
C HIS A 593 -5.91 27.80 -13.24
N ASP A 594 -5.97 27.02 -14.31
CA ASP A 594 -6.98 27.16 -15.37
C ASP A 594 -8.25 26.36 -15.03
N CYS A 595 -8.80 26.58 -13.83
CA CYS A 595 -10.00 25.89 -13.34
C CYS A 595 -11.29 26.48 -13.91
N GLY A 596 -11.26 27.21 -15.03
CA GLY A 596 -12.39 27.99 -15.53
C GLY A 596 -12.53 29.36 -14.85
N SER A 597 -12.81 30.37 -15.68
CA SER A 597 -13.01 31.77 -15.29
C SER A 597 -14.49 32.07 -15.03
N ALA A 598 -14.75 32.93 -14.03
CA ALA A 598 -16.08 33.42 -13.72
C ALA A 598 -16.76 34.02 -14.96
N SER A 599 -18.00 33.58 -15.20
CA SER A 599 -18.96 34.00 -16.24
C SER A 599 -18.39 34.17 -17.65
N GLU A 600 -18.90 33.42 -18.63
CA GLU A 600 -18.99 33.98 -19.99
C GLU A 600 -19.55 35.41 -19.85
N GLU A 601 -18.84 36.42 -20.37
CA GLU A 601 -19.21 37.83 -20.25
C GLU A 601 -20.68 38.03 -20.66
N GLY A 602 -21.63 37.96 -19.70
CA GLY A 602 -23.05 38.16 -19.97
C GLY A 602 -24.06 37.25 -19.26
N TRP A 603 -23.72 36.04 -18.79
CA TRP A 603 -24.73 35.13 -18.22
C TRP A 603 -24.80 35.16 -16.68
N TYR A 604 -26.01 35.27 -16.14
CA TYR A 604 -26.33 35.14 -14.72
C TYR A 604 -27.61 34.31 -14.52
N PRO A 605 -27.77 33.62 -13.38
CA PRO A 605 -29.03 32.99 -13.02
C PRO A 605 -30.17 34.01 -13.02
N LYS A 606 -31.41 33.57 -13.30
CA LYS A 606 -32.59 34.47 -13.31
C LYS A 606 -32.77 35.22 -11.98
N ARG A 607 -32.40 34.55 -10.89
CA ARG A 607 -32.46 35.06 -9.53
C ARG A 607 -31.18 34.72 -8.77
N LEU A 608 -30.73 35.66 -7.96
CA LEU A 608 -29.59 35.53 -7.05
C LEU A 608 -29.93 36.18 -5.72
N ILE A 609 -29.31 35.75 -4.63
CA ILE A 609 -29.40 36.44 -3.35
C ILE A 609 -28.20 37.35 -3.24
N HIS A 610 -28.41 38.67 -3.17
CA HIS A 610 -27.38 39.61 -2.73
C HIS A 610 -27.14 39.38 -1.24
N VAL A 611 -25.91 39.03 -0.85
CA VAL A 611 -25.63 38.56 0.51
C VAL A 611 -25.66 39.68 1.54
N GLY A 612 -25.58 40.95 1.12
CA GLY A 612 -25.55 42.11 2.01
C GLY A 612 -24.29 42.16 2.89
N ASP A 613 -24.34 42.93 3.96
CA ASP A 613 -23.26 43.09 4.93
C ASP A 613 -23.81 43.20 6.37
N ASP A 614 -23.03 43.71 7.31
CA ASP A 614 -23.46 43.87 8.70
C ASP A 614 -24.56 44.94 8.88
N GLN A 615 -24.77 45.81 7.90
CA GLN A 615 -25.79 46.87 7.90
C GLN A 615 -26.95 46.57 6.94
N GLN A 616 -26.72 45.73 5.93
CA GLN A 616 -27.69 45.36 4.91
C GLN A 616 -28.03 43.88 4.99
N SER A 617 -29.31 43.58 5.23
CA SER A 617 -29.84 42.22 5.16
C SER A 617 -29.71 41.63 3.75
N PRO A 618 -29.60 40.30 3.62
CA PRO A 618 -29.65 39.65 2.33
C PRO A 618 -31.00 39.90 1.65
N ARG A 619 -31.03 39.93 0.32
CA ARG A 619 -32.27 40.02 -0.47
C ARG A 619 -32.13 39.31 -1.80
N LEU A 620 -33.24 38.83 -2.33
CA LEU A 620 -33.31 38.27 -3.66
C LEU A 620 -33.25 39.40 -4.70
N ILE A 621 -32.52 39.18 -5.79
CA ILE A 621 -32.49 40.06 -6.95
C ILE A 621 -32.95 39.27 -8.17
N VAL A 622 -33.74 39.92 -9.02
CA VAL A 622 -34.12 39.39 -10.33
C VAL A 622 -33.16 40.00 -11.34
N SER A 623 -32.29 39.17 -11.94
CA SER A 623 -31.15 39.62 -12.74
C SER A 623 -31.53 40.47 -13.95
N LYS A 624 -32.78 40.35 -14.41
CA LYS A 624 -33.34 41.17 -15.50
C LYS A 624 -33.67 42.59 -15.06
N ASP A 625 -34.11 42.76 -13.81
CA ASP A 625 -34.54 44.04 -13.24
C ASP A 625 -33.34 44.78 -12.62
N GLU A 626 -32.43 44.02 -12.00
CA GLU A 626 -31.19 44.50 -11.40
C GLU A 626 -30.04 43.60 -11.85
N ARG A 627 -29.18 44.11 -12.73
CA ARG A 627 -28.06 43.33 -13.27
C ARG A 627 -27.00 43.10 -12.16
N PRO A 628 -26.65 41.84 -11.84
CA PRO A 628 -25.61 41.56 -10.85
C PRO A 628 -24.24 42.10 -11.30
N GLU A 629 -23.45 42.61 -10.36
CA GLU A 629 -22.08 43.10 -10.60
C GLU A 629 -21.05 42.22 -9.86
N GLY A 630 -20.36 41.35 -10.60
CA GLY A 630 -19.32 40.48 -10.05
C GLY A 630 -19.71 39.00 -10.01
N CYS A 631 -18.99 38.22 -9.22
CA CYS A 631 -19.19 36.76 -9.17
C CYS A 631 -20.22 36.32 -8.12
N TYR A 632 -20.76 35.12 -8.28
CA TYR A 632 -21.67 34.49 -7.33
C TYR A 632 -21.16 33.11 -6.87
N ALA A 633 -21.63 32.68 -5.70
CA ALA A 633 -21.46 31.32 -5.19
C ALA A 633 -22.73 30.48 -5.44
N ALA A 634 -22.61 29.16 -5.49
CA ALA A 634 -23.75 28.24 -5.43
C ALA A 634 -23.75 27.48 -4.08
N LEU A 635 -24.90 26.93 -3.67
CA LEU A 635 -25.02 26.13 -2.46
C LEU A 635 -25.51 24.71 -2.78
N SER A 636 -24.70 23.71 -2.43
CA SER A 636 -25.10 22.30 -2.37
C SER A 636 -25.46 21.91 -0.92
N HIS A 637 -26.68 21.42 -0.70
CA HIS A 637 -27.15 21.05 0.64
C HIS A 637 -28.27 19.99 0.60
N CYS A 638 -28.51 19.32 1.73
CA CYS A 638 -29.61 18.36 1.87
C CYS A 638 -30.91 19.08 2.23
N TRP A 639 -32.01 18.70 1.57
CA TRP A 639 -33.34 19.22 1.88
C TRP A 639 -34.01 18.49 3.06
N GLY A 640 -33.59 17.26 3.36
CA GLY A 640 -34.26 16.36 4.31
C GLY A 640 -35.36 15.51 3.66
N GLU A 641 -35.89 14.52 4.37
CA GLU A 641 -37.00 13.66 3.89
C GLU A 641 -38.33 14.43 3.81
N ASP A 642 -38.58 15.34 4.77
CA ASP A 642 -39.75 16.22 4.83
C ASP A 642 -39.28 17.69 4.91
N PRO A 643 -39.15 18.41 3.78
CA PRO A 643 -38.56 19.74 3.76
C PRO A 643 -39.50 20.80 4.37
N GLU A 644 -39.41 21.01 5.68
CA GLU A 644 -40.08 22.11 6.39
C GLU A 644 -39.08 23.23 6.72
N PHE A 645 -38.92 24.16 5.78
CA PHE A 645 -38.08 25.33 5.94
C PHE A 645 -38.50 26.47 4.99
N LEU A 646 -37.92 27.67 5.21
CA LEU A 646 -38.24 28.85 4.42
C LEU A 646 -37.79 28.65 2.96
N MET A 647 -38.76 28.67 2.04
CA MET A 647 -38.56 28.49 0.60
C MET A 647 -39.21 29.64 -0.18
N LEU A 648 -38.75 29.88 -1.40
CA LEU A 648 -39.33 30.87 -2.28
C LEU A 648 -40.64 30.34 -2.89
N THR A 649 -41.71 31.12 -2.79
CA THR A 649 -43.02 30.87 -3.37
C THR A 649 -43.49 32.09 -4.16
N SER A 650 -44.55 31.96 -4.95
CA SER A 650 -45.15 33.14 -5.62
C SER A 650 -45.58 34.23 -4.64
N ASP A 651 -45.92 33.84 -3.41
CA ASP A 651 -46.53 34.73 -2.42
C ASP A 651 -45.49 35.56 -1.66
N ASN A 652 -44.28 35.03 -1.45
CA ASN A 652 -43.21 35.70 -0.72
C ASN A 652 -42.11 36.29 -1.61
N LEU A 653 -42.23 36.17 -2.94
CA LEU A 653 -41.26 36.69 -3.91
C LEU A 653 -41.00 38.20 -3.74
N SER A 654 -42.05 39.00 -3.59
CA SER A 654 -41.92 40.46 -3.42
C SER A 654 -41.23 40.82 -2.09
N ASP A 655 -41.52 40.08 -1.03
CA ASP A 655 -40.92 40.30 0.28
C ASP A 655 -39.42 39.97 0.23
N PHE A 656 -39.06 38.83 -0.38
CA PHE A 656 -37.66 38.42 -0.52
C PHE A 656 -36.86 39.39 -1.39
N CYS A 657 -37.48 40.04 -2.38
CA CYS A 657 -36.82 41.07 -3.19
C CYS A 657 -36.51 42.35 -2.40
N THR A 658 -37.25 42.59 -1.32
CA THR A 658 -37.05 43.73 -0.42
C THR A 658 -36.00 43.40 0.63
N GLU A 659 -36.23 42.35 1.41
CA GLU A 659 -35.37 41.94 2.52
C GLU A 659 -35.64 40.49 2.95
N MET A 660 -34.59 39.76 3.28
CA MET A 660 -34.65 38.48 3.96
C MET A 660 -33.96 38.61 5.32
N GLN A 661 -34.71 38.43 6.41
CA GLN A 661 -34.13 38.46 7.75
C GLN A 661 -33.17 37.28 7.95
N LEU A 662 -31.87 37.56 8.05
CA LEU A 662 -30.81 36.56 8.14
C LEU A 662 -31.02 35.54 9.27
N GLN A 663 -31.58 35.98 10.40
CA GLN A 663 -31.89 35.14 11.57
C GLN A 663 -33.03 34.14 11.33
N ASN A 664 -33.94 34.43 10.40
CA ASN A 664 -35.09 33.55 10.09
C ASN A 664 -34.72 32.49 9.04
N LEU A 665 -33.56 32.62 8.41
CA LEU A 665 -33.06 31.63 7.47
C LEU A 665 -32.57 30.38 8.23
N PRO A 666 -32.83 29.17 7.67
CA PRO A 666 -32.21 27.94 8.13
C PRO A 666 -30.69 28.08 8.29
N ALA A 667 -30.14 27.35 9.25
CA ALA A 667 -28.73 27.47 9.61
C ALA A 667 -27.80 27.29 8.41
N SER A 668 -28.07 26.32 7.52
CA SER A 668 -27.26 26.07 6.32
C SER A 668 -27.25 27.28 5.37
N PHE A 669 -28.36 27.98 5.21
CA PHE A 669 -28.46 29.15 4.33
C PHE A 669 -27.76 30.35 4.96
N ARG A 670 -28.02 30.57 6.25
CA ARG A 670 -27.36 31.63 7.03
C ARG A 670 -25.84 31.46 7.02
N ASP A 671 -25.34 30.26 7.29
CA ASP A 671 -23.91 29.96 7.35
C ASP A 671 -23.26 30.11 5.96
N ALA A 672 -23.94 29.73 4.88
CA ALA A 672 -23.46 29.94 3.52
C ALA A 672 -23.38 31.43 3.15
N ILE A 673 -24.39 32.23 3.52
CA ILE A 673 -24.40 33.70 3.33
C ILE A 673 -23.26 34.34 4.13
N LEU A 674 -23.08 33.97 5.40
CA LEU A 674 -21.99 34.46 6.24
C LEU A 674 -20.61 34.08 5.66
N THR A 675 -20.48 32.86 5.12
CA THR A 675 -19.26 32.42 4.43
C THR A 675 -18.98 33.29 3.20
N CYS A 676 -19.99 33.57 2.37
CA CYS A 676 -19.85 34.46 1.22
C CYS A 676 -19.41 35.87 1.61
N ARG A 677 -20.04 36.47 2.63
CA ARG A 677 -19.65 37.79 3.16
C ARG A 677 -18.17 37.83 3.57
N ARG A 678 -17.70 36.80 4.26
CA ARG A 678 -16.32 36.74 4.78
C ARG A 678 -15.28 36.47 3.70
N ILE A 679 -15.61 35.66 2.69
CA ILE A 679 -14.74 35.44 1.52
C ILE A 679 -14.74 36.67 0.60
N GLY A 680 -15.85 37.42 0.56
CA GLY A 680 -16.06 38.58 -0.31
C GLY A 680 -16.75 38.23 -1.63
N ILE A 681 -17.69 37.28 -1.61
CA ILE A 681 -18.55 36.95 -2.75
C ILE A 681 -19.91 37.64 -2.56
N PRO A 682 -20.32 38.56 -3.44
CA PRO A 682 -21.49 39.42 -3.22
C PRO A 682 -22.84 38.72 -3.45
N TYR A 683 -22.86 37.60 -4.16
CA TYR A 683 -24.10 36.90 -4.50
C TYR A 683 -24.01 35.40 -4.21
N ILE A 684 -25.12 34.79 -3.84
CA ILE A 684 -25.25 33.33 -3.72
C ILE A 684 -26.54 32.85 -4.40
N TRP A 685 -26.45 31.71 -5.09
CA TRP A 685 -27.59 30.98 -5.62
C TRP A 685 -27.92 29.80 -4.70
N ILE A 686 -29.18 29.71 -4.29
CA ILE A 686 -29.71 28.63 -3.44
C ILE A 686 -31.00 28.15 -4.11
N ASP A 687 -31.03 26.92 -4.60
CA ASP A 687 -32.16 26.33 -5.35
C ASP A 687 -33.54 26.62 -4.73
N SER A 688 -33.70 26.33 -3.45
CA SER A 688 -34.94 26.49 -2.68
C SER A 688 -35.36 27.95 -2.45
N LEU A 689 -34.46 28.90 -2.67
CA LEU A 689 -34.71 30.34 -2.53
C LEU A 689 -34.61 31.12 -3.85
N CYS A 690 -34.11 30.50 -4.92
CA CYS A 690 -33.93 31.10 -6.24
C CYS A 690 -34.81 30.47 -7.32
N ILE A 691 -35.53 29.38 -7.01
CA ILE A 691 -36.54 28.73 -7.84
C ILE A 691 -37.89 28.80 -7.10
N LEU A 692 -38.99 29.06 -7.81
CA LEU A 692 -40.33 29.04 -7.24
C LEU A 692 -40.71 27.61 -6.87
N GLN A 693 -40.83 27.31 -5.57
CA GLN A 693 -41.13 25.97 -5.07
C GLN A 693 -42.63 25.65 -5.08
N SER A 694 -43.48 26.67 -5.02
CA SER A 694 -44.93 26.52 -5.07
C SER A 694 -45.62 27.80 -5.51
N GLY A 695 -46.91 27.67 -5.84
CA GLY A 695 -47.76 28.77 -6.31
C GLY A 695 -47.76 28.90 -7.84
N LEU A 696 -48.33 30.01 -8.31
CA LEU A 696 -48.58 30.22 -9.75
C LEU A 696 -47.25 30.34 -10.53
N GLY A 697 -47.08 29.55 -11.58
CA GLY A 697 -45.90 29.56 -12.46
C GLY A 697 -44.71 28.75 -11.94
N SER A 698 -44.83 28.04 -10.82
CA SER A 698 -43.75 27.25 -10.22
C SER A 698 -43.27 26.09 -11.10
N HIS A 699 -44.17 25.43 -11.84
CA HIS A 699 -43.80 24.33 -12.72
C HIS A 699 -42.99 24.79 -13.94
N GLU A 700 -43.44 25.85 -14.63
CA GLU A 700 -42.70 26.44 -15.75
C GLU A 700 -41.36 27.02 -15.30
N ASP A 701 -41.32 27.58 -14.11
CA ASP A 701 -40.11 28.09 -13.50
C ASP A 701 -39.11 26.98 -13.18
N TRP A 702 -39.57 25.88 -12.57
CA TRP A 702 -38.75 24.71 -12.29
C TRP A 702 -38.22 24.07 -13.58
N LEU A 703 -39.07 23.88 -14.59
CA LEU A 703 -38.65 23.33 -15.89
C LEU A 703 -37.50 24.14 -16.47
N SER A 704 -37.68 25.46 -16.55
CA SER A 704 -36.65 26.34 -17.10
C SER A 704 -35.36 26.36 -16.27
N HIS A 705 -35.42 26.31 -14.93
CA HIS A 705 -34.21 26.23 -14.11
C HIS A 705 -33.54 24.86 -14.20
N SER A 706 -34.31 23.78 -14.31
CA SER A 706 -33.78 22.42 -14.43
C SER A 706 -32.90 22.26 -15.68
N GLU A 707 -33.26 22.93 -16.78
CA GLU A 707 -32.45 22.98 -18.00
C GLU A 707 -31.14 23.74 -17.80
N ASP A 708 -31.20 24.86 -17.07
CA ASP A 708 -30.07 25.74 -16.77
C ASP A 708 -29.20 25.26 -15.60
N MET A 709 -29.53 24.15 -14.93
CA MET A 709 -28.79 23.62 -13.78
C MET A 709 -27.28 23.52 -14.04
N HIS A 710 -26.92 23.11 -15.25
CA HIS A 710 -25.53 23.02 -15.66
C HIS A 710 -24.80 24.36 -15.64
N LEU A 711 -25.48 25.46 -15.99
CA LEU A 711 -24.93 26.81 -16.02
C LEU A 711 -24.79 27.39 -14.61
N PHE A 712 -25.70 27.08 -13.67
CA PHE A 712 -25.62 27.60 -12.29
C PHE A 712 -24.33 27.20 -11.61
N TYR A 713 -23.96 25.92 -11.68
CA TYR A 713 -22.74 25.40 -11.06
C TYR A 713 -21.50 25.67 -11.92
N HIS A 714 -21.59 25.58 -13.24
CA HIS A 714 -20.45 25.84 -14.13
C HIS A 714 -19.94 27.28 -14.06
N ASN A 715 -20.84 28.26 -13.98
CA ASN A 715 -20.49 29.69 -14.00
C ASN A 715 -20.25 30.28 -12.61
N CYS A 716 -20.43 29.53 -11.52
CA CYS A 716 -20.19 30.03 -10.17
C CYS A 716 -18.69 30.22 -9.91
N ALA A 717 -18.34 31.20 -9.08
CA ALA A 717 -16.96 31.36 -8.62
C ALA A 717 -16.57 30.32 -7.57
N LEU A 718 -17.54 29.84 -6.79
CA LEU A 718 -17.36 28.87 -5.72
C LEU A 718 -18.68 28.16 -5.44
N ASN A 719 -18.68 26.84 -5.44
CA ASN A 719 -19.75 26.07 -4.82
C ASN A 719 -19.44 25.86 -3.33
N ILE A 720 -20.40 26.17 -2.46
CA ILE A 720 -20.33 25.87 -1.04
C ILE A 720 -21.12 24.59 -0.83
N SER A 721 -20.46 23.53 -0.37
CA SER A 721 -21.06 22.23 -0.13
C SER A 721 -21.16 21.97 1.37
N ILE A 722 -22.38 21.81 1.89
CA ILE A 722 -22.60 21.50 3.31
C ILE A 722 -22.82 19.99 3.44
N ASP A 723 -21.71 19.26 3.46
CA ASP A 723 -21.73 17.80 3.35
C ASP A 723 -22.33 17.13 4.60
N VAL A 724 -22.00 17.68 5.78
CA VAL A 724 -22.31 17.11 7.11
C VAL A 724 -23.79 17.16 7.49
N SER A 725 -24.60 18.02 6.88
CA SER A 725 -25.97 18.29 7.34
C SER A 725 -27.02 17.52 6.54
N GLU A 726 -27.88 16.79 7.26
CA GLU A 726 -28.98 16.01 6.69
C GLU A 726 -30.16 16.87 6.19
N ASN A 727 -30.27 18.11 6.66
CA ASN A 727 -31.31 19.08 6.27
C ASN A 727 -30.80 20.53 6.45
N PRO A 728 -31.56 21.56 6.01
CA PRO A 728 -31.11 22.96 6.06
C PRO A 728 -30.97 23.55 7.47
N HIS A 729 -31.52 22.91 8.51
CA HIS A 729 -31.40 23.37 9.89
C HIS A 729 -30.08 22.95 10.55
N GLY A 730 -29.35 22.00 9.94
CA GLY A 730 -28.11 21.46 10.49
C GLY A 730 -26.91 22.43 10.50
N GLY A 731 -26.86 23.36 9.54
CA GLY A 731 -25.79 24.36 9.43
C GLY A 731 -24.46 23.83 8.86
N ALA A 732 -23.56 24.75 8.52
CA ALA A 732 -22.19 24.45 8.12
C ALA A 732 -21.19 24.65 9.27
N PHE A 733 -21.57 25.47 10.26
CA PHE A 733 -20.69 25.89 11.35
C PHE A 733 -20.73 24.89 12.52
N ARG A 734 -19.70 24.05 12.60
CA ARG A 734 -19.56 22.96 13.56
C ARG A 734 -18.53 23.31 14.62
N SER A 735 -18.92 23.10 15.88
CA SER A 735 -17.98 23.11 17.01
C SER A 735 -17.06 21.90 16.91
N ARG A 736 -15.80 22.08 17.28
CA ARG A 736 -14.73 21.09 17.14
C ARG A 736 -13.66 21.33 18.19
N ASP A 737 -12.83 20.33 18.40
CA ASP A 737 -11.67 20.45 19.29
C ASP A 737 -10.42 20.79 18.45
N PRO A 738 -9.86 22.01 18.59
CA PRO A 738 -8.63 22.41 17.91
C PRO A 738 -7.45 21.46 18.10
N MET A 739 -7.39 20.74 19.23
CA MET A 739 -6.28 19.85 19.57
C MET A 739 -6.16 18.68 18.58
N TYR A 740 -7.30 18.11 18.16
CA TYR A 740 -7.30 16.95 17.24
C TYR A 740 -7.04 17.33 15.78
N LEU A 741 -7.15 18.62 15.46
CA LEU A 741 -6.85 19.18 14.15
C LEU A 741 -5.41 19.70 14.05
N GLN A 742 -4.63 19.66 15.13
CA GLN A 742 -3.22 20.02 15.09
C GLN A 742 -2.43 19.08 14.20
N ASP A 743 -1.42 19.64 13.53
CA ASP A 743 -0.48 18.87 12.73
C ASP A 743 0.18 17.78 13.58
N CYS A 744 0.14 16.55 13.08
CA CYS A 744 0.80 15.43 13.71
C CYS A 744 2.00 15.10 12.84
N TYR A 745 3.15 15.10 13.47
CA TYR A 745 4.40 14.85 12.80
C TYR A 745 5.00 13.57 13.31
N VAL A 746 5.39 12.71 12.38
CA VAL A 746 6.31 11.62 12.69
C VAL A 746 7.70 12.06 12.30
N TRP A 747 8.63 11.79 13.21
CA TRP A 747 10.01 11.72 12.78
C TRP A 747 10.16 10.44 11.99
N THR A 748 10.52 10.58 10.73
CA THR A 748 10.63 9.48 9.81
C THR A 748 12.05 9.37 9.33
N PRO A 749 12.62 8.15 9.27
CA PRO A 749 13.99 8.02 8.88
C PRO A 749 14.24 8.23 7.38
N PHE A 750 13.33 8.87 6.67
CA PHE A 750 13.19 8.75 5.23
C PHE A 750 13.33 10.12 4.57
N ARG A 751 14.50 10.46 4.02
CA ARG A 751 14.65 11.65 3.16
C ARG A 751 13.88 11.42 1.87
N THR A 752 13.00 12.36 1.54
CA THR A 752 12.38 12.70 0.23
C THR A 752 12.26 11.61 -0.85
N PRO A 753 11.12 11.50 -1.55
CA PRO A 753 10.94 10.56 -2.67
C PRO A 753 12.08 10.64 -3.69
N PRO A 754 12.48 9.52 -4.33
CA PRO A 754 13.40 9.58 -5.45
C PRO A 754 12.80 10.52 -6.51
N ILE A 755 13.53 11.58 -6.85
CA ILE A 755 13.14 12.52 -7.90
C ILE A 755 13.07 11.72 -9.20
N LEU A 756 11.86 11.28 -9.59
CA LEU A 756 11.61 10.89 -10.97
C LEU A 756 11.60 12.15 -11.81
N SER A 757 12.42 12.13 -12.85
CA SER A 757 12.53 13.14 -13.88
C SER A 757 11.19 13.35 -14.60
N CYS A 758 10.30 14.12 -13.98
CA CYS A 758 9.01 14.54 -14.52
C CYS A 758 8.84 16.07 -14.40
N ARG A 759 9.93 16.84 -14.41
CA ARG A 759 9.88 18.30 -14.60
C ARG A 759 10.56 18.62 -15.92
N SER A 760 9.87 19.37 -16.77
CA SER A 760 10.38 19.85 -18.05
C SER A 760 11.73 20.55 -17.87
N GLU A 761 12.63 20.37 -18.83
CA GLU A 761 14.04 20.80 -18.86
C GLU A 761 14.31 22.31 -18.67
N ASN A 762 13.33 23.14 -18.29
CA ASN A 762 13.45 24.60 -18.32
C ASN A 762 13.42 25.34 -16.97
N ASP A 763 13.22 24.67 -15.83
CA ASP A 763 13.23 25.33 -14.51
C ASP A 763 14.37 24.82 -13.60
N ILE A 764 15.61 24.95 -14.06
CA ILE A 764 16.79 24.85 -13.18
C ILE A 764 17.16 26.26 -12.75
N ASP A 765 16.48 26.75 -11.72
CA ASP A 765 16.98 27.91 -10.98
C ASP A 765 18.00 27.45 -9.93
N ASN A 766 19.13 28.16 -9.88
CA ASN A 766 20.33 27.84 -9.11
C ASN A 766 20.12 28.12 -7.61
N SER A 767 19.46 27.24 -6.87
CA SER A 767 19.50 27.27 -5.40
C SER A 767 20.32 26.11 -4.82
N THR A 768 21.63 26.30 -4.76
CA THR A 768 22.63 25.43 -4.10
C THR A 768 22.61 25.48 -2.56
N GLU A 769 21.46 25.72 -1.93
CA GLU A 769 21.33 25.78 -0.45
C GLU A 769 20.03 25.11 0.07
N ARG A 770 19.89 23.79 -0.08
CA ARG A 770 18.91 23.02 0.72
C ARG A 770 19.60 21.85 1.41
N SER A 771 20.51 22.16 2.35
CA SER A 771 21.31 21.16 3.07
C SER A 771 20.76 20.69 4.42
N ASP A 772 19.55 21.04 4.84
CA ASP A 772 19.03 20.66 6.18
C ASP A 772 17.60 20.10 6.15
N LEU A 773 17.15 19.47 5.05
CA LEU A 773 15.79 18.93 4.93
C LEU A 773 15.38 18.06 6.15
N TRP A 774 14.27 18.44 6.78
CA TRP A 774 13.81 17.95 8.07
C TRP A 774 13.15 16.58 7.93
N ASN A 775 13.59 15.60 8.73
CA ASN A 775 13.00 14.25 8.86
C ASN A 775 11.60 14.24 9.49
N ILE A 776 10.89 15.35 9.43
CA ILE A 776 9.63 15.58 10.11
C ILE A 776 8.59 15.63 9.02
N CYS A 777 7.82 14.56 8.95
CA CYS A 777 6.77 14.43 7.94
C CYS A 777 5.42 14.54 8.61
N ALA A 778 4.53 15.29 7.98
CA ALA A 778 3.13 15.29 8.37
C ALA A 778 2.56 13.89 8.11
N ILE A 779 1.76 13.39 9.04
CA ILE A 779 0.95 12.21 8.77
C ILE A 779 -0.42 12.61 8.26
N PHE A 780 -1.04 11.74 7.48
CA PHE A 780 -2.43 11.86 7.10
C PHE A 780 -3.09 10.49 7.07
N THR A 781 -4.41 10.46 7.18
CA THR A 781 -5.23 9.25 7.04
C THR A 781 -6.18 9.42 5.86
N SER A 782 -6.85 8.33 5.48
CA SER A 782 -7.96 8.38 4.52
C SER A 782 -8.97 9.48 4.85
N ASP A 783 -9.27 9.63 6.14
CA ASP A 783 -10.29 10.51 6.71
C ASP A 783 -9.87 11.99 6.66
N ASP A 784 -8.64 12.30 6.26
CA ASP A 784 -8.21 13.67 6.03
C ASP A 784 -8.62 14.20 4.65
N PHE A 785 -9.12 13.36 3.74
CA PHE A 785 -9.45 13.74 2.36
C PHE A 785 -10.84 13.25 1.93
N SER A 786 -10.94 12.59 0.77
CA SER A 786 -12.19 12.15 0.15
C SER A 786 -13.03 11.26 1.07
N TRP A 787 -12.42 10.43 1.92
CA TRP A 787 -13.16 9.58 2.85
C TRP A 787 -13.87 10.37 3.95
N ALA A 788 -13.43 11.60 4.24
CA ALA A 788 -14.17 12.52 5.10
C ALA A 788 -15.56 12.86 4.54
N ARG A 789 -15.78 12.66 3.22
CA ARG A 789 -16.99 13.08 2.49
C ARG A 789 -17.87 11.91 2.05
N ILE A 790 -17.28 10.75 1.73
CA ILE A 790 -17.99 9.62 1.09
C ILE A 790 -19.21 9.16 1.88
N ASP A 791 -19.15 9.20 3.21
CA ASP A 791 -20.22 8.73 4.08
C ASP A 791 -21.05 9.86 4.72
N LEU A 792 -20.94 11.09 4.21
CA LEU A 792 -21.72 12.21 4.71
C LEU A 792 -23.09 12.33 4.01
N PRO A 793 -24.12 12.88 4.68
CA PRO A 793 -25.49 12.92 4.16
C PRO A 793 -25.61 13.39 2.70
N LEU A 794 -24.84 14.41 2.32
CA LEU A 794 -24.92 15.01 0.99
C LEU A 794 -24.37 14.14 -0.13
N SER A 795 -23.37 13.28 0.14
CA SER A 795 -22.74 12.42 -0.88
C SER A 795 -23.70 11.39 -1.46
N TYR A 796 -24.69 10.99 -0.66
CA TYR A 796 -25.74 10.06 -1.04
C TYR A 796 -26.82 10.67 -1.94
N ARG A 797 -26.86 11.99 -2.17
CA ARG A 797 -27.88 12.63 -3.01
C ARG A 797 -27.44 12.65 -4.48
N ALA A 798 -28.27 12.11 -5.37
CA ALA A 798 -27.91 11.99 -6.78
C ALA A 798 -27.81 13.35 -7.51
N TRP A 799 -28.65 14.34 -7.13
CA TRP A 799 -28.58 15.70 -7.66
C TRP A 799 -27.21 16.35 -7.41
N VAL A 800 -26.64 16.15 -6.22
CA VAL A 800 -25.34 16.71 -5.84
C VAL A 800 -24.20 16.22 -6.74
N PHE A 801 -24.36 15.07 -7.41
CA PHE A 801 -23.35 14.57 -8.32
C PHE A 801 -23.02 15.58 -9.41
N GLN A 802 -24.03 16.10 -10.11
CA GLN A 802 -23.80 17.09 -11.16
C GLN A 802 -23.40 18.46 -10.59
N GLU A 803 -23.96 18.86 -9.44
CA GLU A 803 -23.64 20.13 -8.77
C GLU A 803 -22.13 20.22 -8.53
N ARG A 804 -21.57 19.15 -7.97
CA ARG A 804 -20.15 19.03 -7.69
C ARG A 804 -19.32 18.89 -8.96
N LEU A 805 -19.72 18.01 -9.89
CA LEU A 805 -18.97 17.72 -11.11
C LEU A 805 -18.82 18.94 -12.03
N LEU A 806 -19.77 19.86 -12.00
CA LEU A 806 -19.80 21.02 -12.89
C LEU A 806 -19.15 22.25 -12.27
N SER A 807 -19.08 22.29 -10.94
CA SER A 807 -18.48 23.39 -10.20
C SER A 807 -16.98 23.48 -10.48
N PRO A 808 -16.46 24.64 -10.91
CA PRO A 808 -15.02 24.91 -11.04
C PRO A 808 -14.22 24.67 -9.75
N ARG A 809 -14.87 24.98 -8.62
CA ARG A 809 -14.28 25.06 -7.29
C ARG A 809 -15.36 24.71 -6.28
N THR A 810 -15.06 23.82 -5.33
CA THR A 810 -15.99 23.44 -4.26
C THR A 810 -15.30 23.58 -2.90
N LEU A 811 -15.95 24.31 -2.00
CA LEU A 811 -15.59 24.39 -0.58
C LEU A 811 -16.55 23.50 0.20
N HIS A 812 -16.02 22.43 0.77
CA HIS A 812 -16.77 21.43 1.52
C HIS A 812 -16.71 21.72 3.02
N PHE A 813 -17.87 21.76 3.67
CA PHE A 813 -18.02 21.71 5.11
C PHE A 813 -18.36 20.28 5.53
N VAL A 814 -17.36 19.58 6.08
CA VAL A 814 -17.48 18.22 6.60
C VAL A 814 -17.69 18.25 8.12
N THR A 815 -17.54 17.10 8.79
CA THR A 815 -17.87 16.93 10.22
C THR A 815 -17.22 17.95 11.15
N ASP A 816 -15.93 18.23 10.97
CA ASP A 816 -15.12 19.04 11.90
C ASP A 816 -14.19 20.05 11.19
N ARG A 817 -14.19 20.11 9.86
CA ARG A 817 -13.24 20.92 9.08
C ARG A 817 -13.82 21.37 7.74
N ILE A 818 -13.07 22.23 7.06
CA ILE A 818 -13.30 22.52 5.64
C ILE A 818 -12.30 21.77 4.75
N SER A 819 -12.76 21.38 3.56
CA SER A 819 -11.90 20.88 2.48
C SER A 819 -12.18 21.59 1.17
N TRP A 820 -11.21 21.56 0.24
CA TRP A 820 -11.24 22.29 -1.01
C TRP A 820 -10.94 21.38 -2.19
N GLU A 821 -11.69 21.59 -3.25
CA GLU A 821 -11.59 20.87 -4.51
C GLU A 821 -11.64 21.85 -5.69
N CYS A 822 -10.75 21.68 -6.67
CA CYS A 822 -10.76 22.33 -7.98
C CYS A 822 -9.89 21.51 -8.96
N ASP A 823 -9.98 21.74 -10.27
CA ASP A 823 -9.30 20.98 -11.34
C ASP A 823 -7.83 20.57 -11.06
N ARG A 824 -7.06 21.42 -10.36
CA ARG A 824 -5.63 21.22 -10.07
C ARG A 824 -5.31 20.94 -8.60
N SER A 825 -6.30 20.96 -7.71
CA SER A 825 -6.07 20.76 -6.27
C SER A 825 -7.29 20.13 -5.63
N HIS A 826 -7.19 18.82 -5.36
CA HIS A 826 -8.27 17.99 -4.83
C HIS A 826 -8.00 17.49 -3.40
N LYS A 827 -6.81 17.78 -2.86
CA LYS A 827 -6.29 17.28 -1.59
C LYS A 827 -6.02 18.41 -0.59
N LEU A 828 -6.77 19.50 -0.65
CA LEU A 828 -6.62 20.62 0.29
C LEU A 828 -7.63 20.48 1.42
N THR A 829 -7.15 20.44 2.65
CA THR A 829 -8.01 20.51 3.84
C THR A 829 -7.47 21.53 4.81
N GLU A 830 -8.29 21.94 5.79
CA GLU A 830 -7.83 22.83 6.84
C GLU A 830 -6.62 22.28 7.60
N TYR A 831 -6.49 20.95 7.59
CA TYR A 831 -5.36 20.22 8.12
C TYR A 831 -4.15 20.27 7.18
N LEU A 832 -4.36 19.91 5.91
CA LEU A 832 -3.33 19.89 4.86
C LEU A 832 -3.56 21.06 3.91
N SER A 833 -3.36 22.26 4.46
CA SER A 833 -3.70 23.51 3.76
C SER A 833 -2.88 23.80 2.51
N HIS A 834 -1.80 23.03 2.30
CA HIS A 834 -0.91 23.07 1.14
C HIS A 834 -0.97 21.78 0.30
N GLY A 835 -1.80 20.81 0.67
CA GLY A 835 -1.96 19.54 -0.05
C GLY A 835 -0.93 18.47 0.31
N VAL A 836 -1.02 17.33 -0.39
CA VAL A 836 -0.11 16.17 -0.27
C VAL A 836 0.11 15.54 -1.65
N GLY A 837 1.37 15.42 -2.09
CA GLY A 837 1.81 14.67 -3.29
C GLY A 837 1.14 15.08 -4.62
N ASP A 838 1.43 14.33 -5.69
CA ASP A 838 0.69 14.38 -6.97
C ASP A 838 -0.50 13.38 -6.96
N ASP A 839 -1.58 13.72 -7.66
CA ASP A 839 -2.95 13.14 -7.60
C ASP A 839 -3.13 11.68 -8.07
N VAL A 840 -3.28 10.72 -7.16
CA VAL A 840 -3.85 9.38 -7.46
C VAL A 840 -4.72 8.76 -6.32
N TRP A 841 -5.11 9.50 -5.28
CA TRP A 841 -6.14 9.02 -4.35
C TRP A 841 -7.51 9.02 -5.05
N ASN A 842 -7.85 7.92 -5.70
CA ASN A 842 -9.18 7.63 -6.26
C ASN A 842 -10.17 7.31 -5.12
N GLY A 843 -10.41 8.25 -4.22
CA GLY A 843 -11.64 8.25 -3.43
C GLY A 843 -12.61 9.22 -4.09
N PHE A 844 -13.71 8.71 -4.64
CA PHE A 844 -14.86 9.41 -5.22
C PHE A 844 -14.66 10.62 -6.18
N ASP A 845 -13.48 11.23 -6.34
CA ASP A 845 -13.44 12.68 -6.61
C ASP A 845 -12.24 13.25 -7.41
N CYS A 846 -11.46 12.46 -8.15
CA CYS A 846 -10.37 13.06 -8.97
C CYS A 846 -10.29 12.58 -10.43
N MET A 847 -11.26 11.82 -10.91
CA MET A 847 -11.34 11.52 -12.35
C MET A 847 -11.91 12.69 -13.16
N ALA A 848 -12.64 13.60 -12.54
CA ALA A 848 -13.41 14.58 -13.26
C ALA A 848 -13.00 16.02 -12.95
N GLN A 849 -12.06 16.51 -13.75
CA GLN A 849 -12.32 17.62 -14.66
C GLN A 849 -11.08 17.71 -15.58
N ASN A 850 -11.34 17.61 -16.88
CA ASN A 850 -10.78 18.32 -18.02
C ASN A 850 -10.81 17.40 -19.26
N ALA A 851 -11.45 17.83 -20.35
CA ALA A 851 -11.60 17.01 -21.56
C ALA A 851 -10.24 16.61 -22.19
N PHE A 852 -9.18 17.36 -21.86
CA PHE A 852 -7.80 17.13 -22.32
C PHE A 852 -7.05 16.04 -21.55
N SER A 853 -7.35 15.77 -20.28
CA SER A 853 -6.72 14.70 -19.48
C SER A 853 -7.35 13.34 -19.79
N VAL A 854 -8.68 13.30 -19.97
CA VAL A 854 -9.45 12.10 -20.31
C VAL A 854 -8.97 11.47 -21.63
N ARG A 855 -8.76 12.28 -22.69
CA ARG A 855 -8.26 11.79 -23.99
C ARG A 855 -6.82 11.28 -24.00
N LYS A 856 -5.99 11.64 -23.00
CA LYS A 856 -4.57 11.23 -22.93
C LYS A 856 -4.33 9.96 -22.11
N LYS A 857 -5.29 9.52 -21.28
CA LYS A 857 -5.05 8.49 -20.25
C LYS A 857 -5.90 7.21 -20.33
N GLY A 858 -6.98 7.16 -21.12
CA GLY A 858 -7.82 5.95 -21.17
C GLY A 858 -8.92 5.94 -22.22
N ASP A 859 -9.69 4.86 -22.23
CA ASP A 859 -10.90 4.70 -23.05
C ASP A 859 -12.04 5.59 -22.55
N LEU A 860 -12.65 6.37 -23.46
CA LEU A 860 -13.73 7.31 -23.13
C LEU A 860 -14.97 6.59 -22.59
N PHE A 861 -15.25 5.38 -23.09
CA PHE A 861 -16.42 4.62 -22.64
C PHE A 861 -16.27 4.16 -21.19
N THR A 862 -15.09 3.63 -20.83
CA THR A 862 -14.74 3.31 -19.44
C THR A 862 -14.96 4.50 -18.50
N TYR A 863 -14.56 5.70 -18.93
CA TYR A 863 -14.77 6.91 -18.14
C TYR A 863 -16.26 7.25 -17.96
N TYR A 864 -17.07 7.16 -19.02
CA TYR A 864 -18.52 7.38 -18.94
C TYR A 864 -19.19 6.35 -18.02
N HIS A 865 -18.76 5.10 -18.11
CA HIS A 865 -19.18 4.04 -17.20
C HIS A 865 -18.94 4.43 -15.75
N ASP A 866 -17.74 4.89 -15.38
CA ASP A 866 -17.43 5.26 -14.00
C ASP A 866 -18.33 6.39 -13.48
N LEU A 867 -18.74 7.33 -14.35
CA LEU A 867 -19.72 8.37 -13.99
C LEU A 867 -21.09 7.76 -13.70
N VAL A 868 -21.56 6.82 -14.52
CA VAL A 868 -22.84 6.12 -14.34
C VAL A 868 -22.80 5.25 -13.08
N PHE A 869 -21.71 4.52 -12.84
CA PHE A 869 -21.49 3.70 -11.65
C PHE A 869 -21.61 4.53 -10.38
N GLN A 870 -20.92 5.68 -10.32
CA GLN A 870 -20.97 6.57 -9.17
C GLN A 870 -22.34 7.25 -9.02
N TYR A 871 -22.98 7.66 -10.12
CA TYR A 871 -24.31 8.27 -10.08
C TYR A 871 -25.37 7.31 -9.55
N THR A 872 -25.40 6.07 -10.05
CA THR A 872 -26.42 5.08 -9.72
C THR A 872 -26.31 4.52 -8.30
N ASP A 873 -25.19 4.77 -7.61
CA ASP A 873 -25.03 4.51 -6.18
C ASP A 873 -25.79 5.48 -5.27
N ARG A 874 -26.21 6.63 -5.82
CA ARG A 874 -26.84 7.70 -5.06
C ARG A 874 -28.36 7.58 -5.08
N ARG A 875 -28.99 8.23 -4.10
CA ARG A 875 -30.43 8.23 -3.83
C ARG A 875 -31.10 9.48 -4.40
N LEU A 876 -32.35 9.30 -4.84
CA LEU A 876 -33.26 10.36 -5.28
C LEU A 876 -34.52 10.30 -4.43
N SER A 877 -35.08 11.47 -4.11
CA SER A 877 -36.40 11.55 -3.46
C SER A 877 -37.53 11.18 -4.44
N HIS A 878 -37.38 11.58 -5.72
CA HIS A 878 -38.34 11.30 -6.79
C HIS A 878 -37.67 10.54 -7.95
N PRO A 879 -37.24 9.28 -7.75
CA PRO A 879 -36.47 8.54 -8.75
C PRO A 879 -37.23 8.30 -10.06
N ASP A 880 -38.56 8.30 -10.05
CA ASP A 880 -39.35 8.11 -11.28
C ASP A 880 -39.32 9.33 -12.22
N GLU A 881 -39.10 10.51 -11.66
CA GLU A 881 -39.08 11.78 -12.39
C GLU A 881 -37.63 12.27 -12.63
N ASP A 882 -36.74 12.04 -11.66
CA ASP A 882 -35.43 12.71 -11.64
C ASP A 882 -34.27 11.86 -12.17
N LYS A 883 -34.43 10.55 -12.42
CA LYS A 883 -33.29 9.65 -12.70
C LYS A 883 -32.42 10.07 -13.89
N LEU A 884 -33.04 10.52 -14.97
CA LEU A 884 -32.31 11.01 -16.15
C LEU A 884 -31.97 12.50 -16.00
N VAL A 885 -32.88 13.29 -15.44
CA VAL A 885 -32.73 14.74 -15.27
C VAL A 885 -31.54 15.07 -14.36
N ALA A 886 -31.38 14.37 -13.25
CA ALA A 886 -30.28 14.59 -12.31
C ALA A 886 -28.90 14.16 -12.85
N PHE A 887 -28.86 13.47 -14.00
CA PHE A 887 -27.63 13.13 -14.73
C PHE A 887 -27.47 13.92 -16.04
N ALA A 888 -28.47 14.71 -16.43
CA ALA A 888 -28.59 15.30 -17.76
C ALA A 888 -27.39 16.20 -18.12
N ALA A 889 -26.91 17.01 -17.18
CA ALA A 889 -25.76 17.89 -17.42
C ALA A 889 -24.45 17.11 -17.60
N VAL A 890 -24.30 15.99 -16.89
CA VAL A 890 -23.16 15.07 -17.03
C VAL A 890 -23.16 14.47 -18.43
N ALA A 891 -24.31 13.96 -18.88
CA ALA A 891 -24.48 13.44 -20.23
C ALA A 891 -24.21 14.52 -21.29
N ARG A 892 -24.71 15.75 -21.10
CA ARG A 892 -24.46 16.88 -22.03
C ARG A 892 -22.96 17.14 -22.25
N ARG A 893 -22.13 17.01 -21.22
CA ARG A 893 -20.66 17.17 -21.34
C ARG A 893 -20.00 16.05 -22.15
N CYS A 894 -20.60 14.86 -22.14
CA CYS A 894 -20.12 13.69 -22.86
C CYS A 894 -20.45 13.73 -24.37
N ILE A 895 -21.23 14.70 -24.85
CA ILE A 895 -21.50 14.89 -26.29
C ILE A 895 -20.21 15.02 -27.09
N SER A 896 -19.20 15.72 -26.54
CA SER A 896 -17.89 15.89 -27.19
C SER A 896 -17.10 14.58 -27.37
N TRP A 897 -17.53 13.50 -26.71
CA TRP A 897 -16.92 12.17 -26.77
C TRP A 897 -17.67 11.24 -27.69
N PHE A 898 -19.00 11.23 -27.62
CA PHE A 898 -19.84 10.20 -28.25
C PHE A 898 -20.80 10.75 -29.31
N GLY A 899 -20.84 12.06 -29.52
CA GLY A 899 -21.84 12.73 -30.37
C GLY A 899 -23.12 13.08 -29.61
N SER A 900 -24.10 13.64 -30.32
CA SER A 900 -25.33 14.20 -29.72
C SER A 900 -26.44 13.18 -29.45
N ASP A 901 -26.35 11.98 -30.01
CA ASP A 901 -27.44 10.99 -30.00
C ASP A 901 -27.50 10.26 -28.64
N TYR A 902 -28.09 10.91 -27.64
CA TYR A 902 -28.31 10.36 -26.31
C TYR A 902 -29.67 9.68 -26.21
N CYS A 903 -29.66 8.35 -26.06
CA CYS A 903 -30.83 7.50 -26.07
C CYS A 903 -31.13 7.01 -24.65
N ALA A 904 -31.95 7.76 -23.90
CA ALA A 904 -32.47 7.38 -22.58
C ALA A 904 -31.42 6.83 -21.60
N GLY A 905 -30.21 7.40 -21.54
CA GLY A 905 -29.12 6.91 -20.70
C GLY A 905 -27.90 6.39 -21.46
N ILE A 906 -28.00 6.09 -22.76
CA ILE A 906 -26.91 5.47 -23.53
C ILE A 906 -26.67 6.27 -24.81
N PHE A 907 -25.42 6.52 -25.18
CA PHE A 907 -25.09 7.15 -26.46
C PHE A 907 -25.18 6.15 -27.61
N ARG A 908 -25.80 6.53 -28.74
CA ARG A 908 -25.99 5.64 -29.90
C ARG A 908 -24.68 5.08 -30.45
N SER A 909 -23.60 5.87 -30.41
CA SER A 909 -22.27 5.49 -30.90
C SER A 909 -21.59 4.40 -30.05
N THR A 910 -21.98 4.25 -28.79
CA THR A 910 -21.44 3.24 -27.87
C THR A 910 -22.51 2.24 -27.43
N MET A 911 -23.65 2.19 -28.13
CA MET A 911 -24.81 1.39 -27.73
C MET A 911 -24.48 -0.09 -27.51
N PRO A 912 -23.68 -0.79 -28.35
CA PRO A 912 -23.36 -2.20 -28.11
C PRO A 912 -22.72 -2.43 -26.73
N GLN A 913 -21.72 -1.63 -26.35
CA GLN A 913 -21.11 -1.69 -25.01
C GLN A 913 -22.06 -1.14 -23.94
N GLY A 914 -22.77 -0.06 -24.26
CA GLY A 914 -23.73 0.64 -23.41
C GLY A 914 -24.90 -0.22 -22.95
N LEU A 915 -25.25 -1.23 -23.74
CA LEU A 915 -26.28 -2.22 -23.41
C LEU A 915 -25.79 -3.28 -22.43
N LEU A 916 -24.49 -3.42 -22.18
CA LEU A 916 -23.94 -4.54 -21.40
C LEU A 916 -23.64 -4.18 -19.94
N TRP A 917 -24.39 -3.22 -19.38
CA TRP A 917 -24.38 -2.97 -17.94
C TRP A 917 -24.91 -4.20 -17.17
N GLU A 918 -24.55 -4.34 -15.90
CA GLU A 918 -25.08 -5.34 -14.97
C GLU A 918 -25.27 -4.74 -13.58
N MET A 919 -26.13 -5.35 -12.76
CA MET A 919 -26.33 -4.90 -11.38
C MET A 919 -25.11 -5.24 -10.52
N ALA A 920 -24.69 -4.30 -9.67
CA ALA A 920 -23.66 -4.58 -8.66
C ALA A 920 -24.26 -5.46 -7.52
N PRO A 921 -23.50 -6.40 -6.91
CA PRO A 921 -24.04 -7.40 -5.97
C PRO A 921 -24.58 -6.89 -4.62
N ILE A 922 -24.74 -5.56 -4.44
CA ILE A 922 -24.96 -4.95 -3.13
C ILE A 922 -26.18 -4.03 -3.21
N GLY A 923 -27.27 -4.41 -2.53
CA GLY A 923 -28.45 -3.56 -2.31
C GLY A 923 -29.77 -4.22 -2.73
N ARG A 924 -30.80 -4.03 -1.89
CA ARG A 924 -32.19 -4.34 -2.26
C ARG A 924 -32.70 -3.17 -3.08
N LEU A 925 -33.11 -3.39 -4.32
CA LEU A 925 -34.14 -2.66 -5.09
C LEU A 925 -34.14 -3.17 -6.55
N GLY A 926 -35.33 -3.26 -7.16
CA GLY A 926 -35.53 -3.78 -8.52
C GLY A 926 -35.96 -2.70 -9.52
N ARG A 927 -36.42 -3.12 -10.70
CA ARG A 927 -36.99 -2.24 -11.73
C ARG A 927 -38.14 -1.39 -11.15
N SER A 928 -38.19 -0.09 -11.51
CA SER A 928 -39.30 0.77 -11.08
C SER A 928 -40.64 0.22 -11.57
N LYS A 929 -41.68 0.38 -10.75
CA LYS A 929 -43.07 0.06 -11.12
C LYS A 929 -43.68 1.13 -12.03
N VAL A 930 -43.12 2.33 -12.03
CA VAL A 930 -43.54 3.46 -12.87
C VAL A 930 -42.59 3.53 -14.06
N TYR A 931 -43.15 3.73 -15.26
CA TYR A 931 -42.32 3.89 -16.45
C TYR A 931 -41.55 5.21 -16.37
N ARG A 932 -40.22 5.13 -16.45
CA ARG A 932 -39.32 6.29 -16.51
C ARG A 932 -38.22 6.18 -17.56
N ALA A 933 -37.90 4.95 -17.95
CA ALA A 933 -36.88 4.61 -18.94
C ALA A 933 -37.17 3.22 -19.53
N PRO A 934 -36.77 2.93 -20.78
CA PRO A 934 -36.97 1.64 -21.42
C PRO A 934 -36.14 0.54 -20.74
N SER A 935 -36.52 -0.72 -20.92
CA SER A 935 -35.91 -1.82 -20.14
C SER A 935 -34.41 -1.99 -20.36
N TRP A 936 -33.90 -1.59 -21.52
CA TRP A 936 -32.49 -1.67 -21.91
C TRP A 936 -31.63 -0.55 -21.31
N SER A 937 -32.24 0.51 -20.78
CA SER A 937 -31.53 1.60 -20.11
C SER A 937 -31.19 1.25 -18.68
N TRP A 938 -29.99 1.61 -18.23
CA TRP A 938 -29.58 1.51 -16.83
C TRP A 938 -30.46 2.37 -15.91
N ALA A 939 -31.07 3.44 -16.44
CA ALA A 939 -31.95 4.31 -15.66
C ALA A 939 -33.26 3.62 -15.27
N SER A 940 -33.56 2.44 -15.82
CA SER A 940 -34.74 1.66 -15.46
C SER A 940 -34.66 0.96 -14.09
N LEU A 941 -33.48 0.94 -13.44
CA LEU A 941 -33.23 0.31 -12.15
C LEU A 941 -32.86 1.31 -11.04
N ASP A 942 -33.20 0.96 -9.80
CA ASP A 942 -32.80 1.69 -8.57
C ASP A 942 -31.71 0.94 -7.81
N CYS A 943 -30.64 0.60 -8.52
CA CYS A 943 -29.45 0.00 -7.94
C CYS A 943 -28.20 0.56 -8.62
N ARG A 944 -27.06 0.37 -7.97
CA ARG A 944 -25.76 0.61 -8.58
C ARG A 944 -25.57 -0.34 -9.76
N VAL A 945 -25.21 0.20 -10.93
CA VAL A 945 -24.89 -0.59 -12.13
C VAL A 945 -23.42 -0.47 -12.47
N LYS A 946 -22.87 -1.47 -13.17
CA LYS A 946 -21.48 -1.48 -13.65
C LYS A 946 -21.36 -2.10 -15.03
N PHE A 947 -20.24 -1.87 -15.70
CA PHE A 947 -19.94 -2.37 -17.04
C PHE A 947 -18.59 -3.10 -16.97
N ASP A 948 -18.63 -4.44 -16.91
CA ASP A 948 -17.42 -5.27 -16.74
C ASP A 948 -16.69 -5.56 -18.08
N ILE A 949 -16.78 -4.66 -19.06
CA ILE A 949 -16.13 -4.80 -20.37
C ILE A 949 -15.05 -3.73 -20.48
N LEU A 950 -13.80 -4.13 -20.24
CA LEU A 950 -12.63 -3.23 -20.20
C LEU A 950 -11.73 -3.34 -21.45
N ASP A 951 -12.14 -4.12 -22.46
CA ASP A 951 -11.36 -4.25 -23.69
C ASP A 951 -11.67 -3.12 -24.69
N ALA A 952 -10.63 -2.49 -25.22
CA ALA A 952 -10.74 -1.39 -26.17
C ALA A 952 -11.05 -1.88 -27.60
N GLU A 953 -10.75 -3.15 -27.89
CA GLU A 953 -11.00 -3.77 -29.19
C GLU A 953 -12.12 -4.80 -29.08
N VAL A 954 -13.27 -4.49 -29.69
CA VAL A 954 -14.46 -5.37 -29.69
C VAL A 954 -14.98 -5.58 -31.11
N THR A 955 -15.50 -6.77 -31.39
CA THR A 955 -16.25 -7.09 -32.59
C THR A 955 -17.74 -7.04 -32.27
N VAL A 956 -18.48 -6.15 -32.92
CA VAL A 956 -19.93 -6.00 -32.71
C VAL A 956 -20.67 -7.12 -33.45
N LEU A 957 -21.51 -7.86 -32.72
CA LEU A 957 -22.33 -8.97 -33.22
C LEU A 957 -23.80 -8.58 -33.42
N ALA A 958 -24.32 -7.65 -32.60
CA ALA A 958 -25.65 -7.08 -32.76
C ALA A 958 -25.59 -5.66 -33.33
N VAL A 959 -26.26 -5.44 -34.46
CA VAL A 959 -26.35 -4.14 -35.13
C VAL A 959 -27.58 -3.39 -34.62
N VAL A 960 -27.42 -2.09 -34.34
CA VAL A 960 -28.54 -1.20 -34.02
C VAL A 960 -29.20 -0.73 -35.32
N ASP A 961 -30.37 -1.26 -35.64
CA ASP A 961 -31.12 -0.87 -36.83
C ASP A 961 -31.84 0.46 -36.63
N ASP A 962 -32.54 0.59 -35.50
CA ASP A 962 -33.33 1.77 -35.17
C ASP A 962 -33.40 2.02 -33.66
N VAL A 963 -33.45 3.29 -33.27
CA VAL A 963 -33.68 3.71 -31.89
C VAL A 963 -34.53 4.97 -31.88
N THR A 964 -35.66 4.91 -31.20
CA THR A 964 -36.60 6.04 -31.08
C THR A 964 -36.76 6.41 -29.61
N VAL A 965 -36.62 7.69 -29.28
CA VAL A 965 -36.83 8.20 -27.92
C VAL A 965 -37.77 9.40 -28.01
N GLU A 966 -38.84 9.37 -27.23
CA GLU A 966 -39.79 10.46 -27.10
C GLU A 966 -39.60 11.13 -25.73
N SER A 967 -39.08 12.35 -25.71
CA SER A 967 -38.89 13.10 -24.46
C SER A 967 -40.20 13.68 -23.92
N VAL A 968 -40.28 13.86 -22.60
CA VAL A 968 -41.37 14.62 -21.97
C VAL A 968 -41.35 16.05 -22.48
N ASP A 969 -40.17 16.68 -22.42
CA ASP A 969 -39.88 17.97 -23.05
C ASP A 969 -39.09 17.74 -24.35
N PRO A 970 -39.65 18.09 -25.53
CA PRO A 970 -38.95 17.98 -26.81
C PRO A 970 -37.61 18.73 -26.90
N ASN A 971 -37.39 19.75 -26.06
CA ASN A 971 -36.14 20.52 -26.04
C ASN A 971 -35.08 19.93 -25.11
N ASN A 972 -35.46 18.98 -24.24
CA ASN A 972 -34.57 18.37 -23.28
C ASN A 972 -34.29 16.90 -23.63
N GLN A 973 -33.38 16.68 -24.59
CA GLN A 973 -32.96 15.33 -25.02
C GLN A 973 -32.31 14.47 -23.92
N PHE A 974 -31.89 15.09 -22.82
CA PHE A 974 -31.22 14.42 -21.69
C PHE A 974 -32.16 14.17 -20.50
N GLY A 975 -33.38 14.70 -20.55
CA GLY A 975 -34.34 14.70 -19.46
C GLY A 975 -35.24 13.47 -19.42
N GLN A 976 -36.44 13.66 -18.87
CA GLN A 976 -37.45 12.61 -18.76
C GLN A 976 -37.91 12.10 -20.13
N VAL A 977 -38.21 10.80 -20.19
CA VAL A 977 -38.62 10.10 -21.40
C VAL A 977 -40.06 9.59 -21.25
N LYS A 978 -40.93 9.89 -22.22
CA LYS A 978 -42.30 9.37 -22.31
C LYS A 978 -42.33 7.94 -22.81
N SER A 979 -41.55 7.65 -23.85
CA SER A 979 -41.49 6.34 -24.49
C SER A 979 -40.15 6.16 -25.21
N ALA A 980 -39.68 4.93 -25.35
CA ALA A 980 -38.50 4.63 -26.15
C ALA A 980 -38.53 3.20 -26.69
N SER A 981 -38.01 3.00 -27.90
CA SER A 981 -37.92 1.69 -28.55
C SER A 981 -36.55 1.50 -29.20
N LEU A 982 -36.09 0.25 -29.26
CA LEU A 982 -34.79 -0.14 -29.81
C LEU A 982 -34.98 -1.40 -30.65
N THR A 983 -34.52 -1.36 -31.90
CA THR A 983 -34.49 -2.49 -32.82
C THR A 983 -33.05 -2.92 -33.05
N LEU A 984 -32.76 -4.20 -32.76
CA LEU A 984 -31.44 -4.81 -32.92
C LEU A 984 -31.56 -6.02 -33.84
N THR A 985 -30.62 -6.17 -34.77
CA THR A 985 -30.41 -7.41 -35.52
C THR A 985 -29.14 -8.09 -35.03
N GLY A 986 -29.24 -9.32 -34.53
CA GLY A 986 -28.07 -10.07 -34.07
C GLY A 986 -28.35 -11.55 -33.83
N PRO A 987 -27.31 -12.33 -33.50
CA PRO A 987 -27.46 -13.75 -33.23
C PRO A 987 -28.28 -14.00 -31.95
N LEU A 988 -29.40 -14.71 -32.07
CA LEU A 988 -30.36 -14.97 -30.99
C LEU A 988 -30.50 -16.48 -30.73
N VAL A 989 -30.37 -16.89 -29.47
CA VAL A 989 -30.51 -18.28 -29.02
C VAL A 989 -31.61 -18.38 -27.98
N SER A 990 -32.50 -19.35 -28.09
CA SER A 990 -33.55 -19.61 -27.09
C SER A 990 -32.99 -20.33 -25.87
N SER A 991 -33.44 -19.97 -24.66
CA SER A 991 -32.95 -20.58 -23.41
C SER A 991 -33.24 -22.07 -23.27
N ASP A 992 -34.27 -22.58 -23.95
CA ASP A 992 -34.60 -24.01 -24.00
C ASP A 992 -33.59 -24.85 -24.80
N ALA A 993 -32.64 -24.21 -25.49
CA ALA A 993 -31.49 -24.87 -26.10
C ALA A 993 -30.31 -25.07 -25.12
N LEU A 994 -30.41 -24.58 -23.88
CA LEU A 994 -29.38 -24.75 -22.83
C LEU A 994 -29.61 -26.05 -22.02
N ILE A 995 -28.55 -26.69 -21.53
CA ILE A 995 -28.62 -27.94 -20.74
C ILE A 995 -27.80 -27.79 -19.44
N LEU A 996 -28.29 -28.35 -18.33
CA LEU A 996 -27.52 -28.39 -17.06
C LEU A 996 -26.34 -29.37 -17.18
N LYS A 997 -25.16 -29.00 -16.68
CA LYS A 997 -24.02 -29.91 -16.59
C LYS A 997 -24.33 -31.01 -15.57
N ASP A 998 -24.12 -32.28 -15.93
CA ASP A 998 -24.19 -33.39 -14.97
C ASP A 998 -23.02 -33.30 -13.99
N ALA A 999 -23.31 -33.42 -12.69
CA ALA A 999 -22.34 -33.25 -11.60
C ALA A 999 -21.24 -34.33 -11.53
N ASN A 1000 -21.16 -35.25 -12.50
CA ASN A 1000 -20.30 -36.45 -12.47
C ASN A 1000 -19.14 -36.46 -13.50
N ASP A 1001 -18.92 -35.39 -14.27
CA ASP A 1001 -17.77 -35.32 -15.18
C ASP A 1001 -16.54 -34.71 -14.45
N ASP A 1002 -15.73 -35.61 -13.86
CA ASP A 1002 -14.53 -35.35 -13.06
C ASP A 1002 -13.29 -34.84 -13.85
N GLU A 1003 -13.41 -34.51 -15.14
CA GLU A 1003 -12.24 -34.37 -16.03
C GLU A 1003 -11.84 -32.93 -16.43
N PHE A 1004 -12.31 -31.89 -15.74
CA PHE A 1004 -11.87 -30.51 -16.04
C PHE A 1004 -11.29 -29.77 -14.83
N VAL A 1005 -10.00 -29.44 -14.94
CA VAL A 1005 -9.24 -28.59 -14.01
C VAL A 1005 -9.87 -27.20 -14.00
N ALA A 1006 -10.26 -26.73 -12.82
CA ALA A 1006 -10.68 -25.36 -12.61
C ALA A 1006 -9.50 -24.39 -12.84
N GLU A 1007 -9.32 -23.92 -14.07
CA GLU A 1007 -8.72 -22.60 -14.29
C GLU A 1007 -9.74 -21.56 -13.87
N GLY A 1008 -9.86 -21.34 -12.56
CA GLY A 1008 -10.65 -20.26 -11.97
C GLY A 1008 -10.04 -18.91 -12.34
N ARG A 1009 -10.38 -18.38 -13.52
CA ARG A 1009 -10.09 -16.99 -13.91
C ARG A 1009 -11.22 -16.01 -13.64
N PHE A 1010 -12.43 -16.48 -13.30
CA PHE A 1010 -13.59 -15.59 -13.15
C PHE A 1010 -13.91 -15.10 -11.74
N GLY A 1011 -13.16 -15.52 -10.70
CA GLY A 1011 -13.13 -14.87 -9.38
C GLY A 1011 -14.48 -14.62 -8.66
N ARG A 1012 -15.59 -15.20 -9.13
CA ARG A 1012 -16.92 -15.10 -8.53
C ARG A 1012 -17.49 -16.50 -8.40
N GLU A 1013 -17.77 -16.92 -7.16
CA GLU A 1013 -18.34 -18.24 -6.82
C GLU A 1013 -19.64 -18.54 -7.58
N SER A 1014 -20.39 -17.51 -8.01
CA SER A 1014 -21.67 -17.64 -8.70
C SER A 1014 -21.62 -18.05 -10.18
N TYR A 1015 -20.44 -18.16 -10.82
CA TYR A 1015 -20.28 -18.29 -12.27
C TYR A 1015 -20.12 -19.74 -12.80
N GLN A 1016 -20.15 -20.77 -11.95
CA GLN A 1016 -19.43 -22.02 -12.26
C GLN A 1016 -20.19 -23.14 -13.02
N ASP A 1017 -21.52 -23.12 -13.26
CA ASP A 1017 -22.23 -24.38 -13.60
C ASP A 1017 -23.30 -24.37 -14.73
N ILE A 1018 -23.30 -23.45 -15.70
CA ILE A 1018 -24.23 -23.53 -16.87
C ILE A 1018 -23.44 -23.82 -18.15
N GLN A 1019 -23.76 -24.91 -18.86
CA GLN A 1019 -23.18 -25.29 -20.15
C GLN A 1019 -24.21 -25.27 -21.30
N THR A 1020 -23.76 -25.08 -22.54
CA THR A 1020 -24.57 -25.45 -23.73
C THR A 1020 -24.47 -26.95 -24.01
N ILE A 1021 -25.31 -27.48 -24.90
CA ILE A 1021 -25.17 -28.82 -25.52
C ILE A 1021 -23.75 -29.05 -26.09
N LEU A 1022 -23.01 -27.97 -26.36
CA LEU A 1022 -21.67 -27.96 -26.95
C LEU A 1022 -20.54 -27.73 -25.92
N GLY A 1023 -20.83 -27.65 -24.61
CA GLY A 1023 -19.82 -27.62 -23.55
C GLY A 1023 -19.25 -26.24 -23.16
N HIS A 1024 -19.77 -25.13 -23.70
CA HIS A 1024 -19.33 -23.77 -23.33
C HIS A 1024 -19.92 -23.33 -22.00
N SER A 1025 -19.11 -22.76 -21.09
CA SER A 1025 -19.56 -22.19 -19.82
C SER A 1025 -20.11 -20.77 -19.96
N PHE A 1026 -21.21 -20.47 -19.26
CA PHE A 1026 -21.89 -19.16 -19.28
C PHE A 1026 -21.95 -18.52 -17.89
N GLY A 1027 -21.67 -17.22 -17.84
CA GLY A 1027 -22.06 -16.34 -16.75
C GLY A 1027 -23.36 -15.61 -17.08
N VAL A 1028 -24.30 -15.54 -16.13
CA VAL A 1028 -25.57 -14.80 -16.30
C VAL A 1028 -25.81 -13.91 -15.08
N THR A 1029 -26.11 -12.64 -15.35
CA THR A 1029 -26.54 -11.67 -14.34
C THR A 1029 -27.95 -11.19 -14.70
N VAL A 1030 -28.95 -11.51 -13.87
CA VAL A 1030 -30.35 -11.11 -14.08
C VAL A 1030 -30.62 -9.73 -13.47
N ASP A 1031 -31.53 -8.95 -14.08
CA ASP A 1031 -31.93 -7.60 -13.62
C ASP A 1031 -32.92 -7.64 -12.42
N THR A 1032 -33.16 -8.81 -11.82
CA THR A 1032 -34.08 -9.00 -10.68
C THR A 1032 -33.39 -9.70 -9.50
N VAL A 1033 -33.48 -9.10 -8.31
CA VAL A 1033 -32.88 -9.61 -7.05
C VAL A 1033 -33.79 -10.62 -6.35
N VAL A 1034 -34.04 -11.77 -6.97
CA VAL A 1034 -34.33 -12.97 -6.16
C VAL A 1034 -32.96 -13.55 -5.85
N LEU A 1035 -32.57 -13.58 -4.57
CA LEU A 1035 -31.41 -14.35 -4.13
C LEU A 1035 -31.72 -15.81 -4.49
N TRP A 1036 -31.18 -16.26 -5.62
CA TRP A 1036 -31.22 -17.67 -5.96
C TRP A 1036 -30.39 -18.39 -4.90
N GLU A 1037 -30.99 -19.32 -4.15
CA GLU A 1037 -30.17 -20.34 -3.49
C GLU A 1037 -29.32 -21.02 -4.58
N GLU A 1038 -28.03 -21.27 -4.31
CA GLU A 1038 -27.12 -21.90 -5.26
C GLU A 1038 -27.71 -23.24 -5.74
N GLY A 1039 -28.33 -23.21 -6.93
CA GLY A 1039 -29.06 -24.36 -7.51
C GLY A 1039 -30.37 -23.98 -8.22
N GLU A 1040 -31.15 -23.03 -7.68
CA GLU A 1040 -32.52 -22.75 -8.18
C GLU A 1040 -32.55 -21.86 -9.44
N GLY A 1041 -31.58 -20.95 -9.61
CA GLY A 1041 -31.49 -20.05 -10.77
C GLY A 1041 -31.27 -20.72 -12.11
N LYS A 1042 -30.55 -21.83 -12.06
CA LYS A 1042 -30.13 -22.58 -13.22
C LYS A 1042 -31.33 -23.34 -13.83
N ALA A 1043 -32.08 -24.03 -12.97
CA ALA A 1043 -33.30 -24.73 -13.36
C ALA A 1043 -34.39 -23.75 -13.83
N TRP A 1044 -34.51 -22.58 -13.18
CA TRP A 1044 -35.49 -21.58 -13.58
C TRP A 1044 -35.23 -21.04 -14.98
N LEU A 1045 -33.99 -20.62 -15.30
CA LEU A 1045 -33.67 -20.03 -16.60
C LEU A 1045 -33.97 -20.99 -17.76
N ILE A 1046 -33.59 -22.25 -17.60
CA ILE A 1046 -33.84 -23.33 -18.59
C ILE A 1046 -35.33 -23.64 -18.69
N SER A 1047 -36.10 -23.51 -17.60
CA SER A 1047 -37.55 -23.72 -17.61
C SER A 1047 -38.34 -22.62 -18.32
N GLN A 1048 -37.73 -21.44 -18.54
CA GLN A 1048 -38.42 -20.34 -19.22
C GLN A 1048 -38.47 -20.56 -20.73
N LYS A 1049 -39.68 -20.60 -21.31
CA LYS A 1049 -39.89 -20.74 -22.77
C LYS A 1049 -39.85 -19.42 -23.53
N SER A 1050 -39.84 -18.29 -22.82
CA SER A 1050 -39.88 -16.95 -23.37
C SER A 1050 -38.55 -16.22 -23.25
N MET A 1051 -37.46 -16.88 -22.86
CA MET A 1051 -36.16 -16.24 -22.64
C MET A 1051 -35.20 -16.54 -23.79
N TYR A 1052 -34.41 -15.53 -24.16
CA TYR A 1052 -33.46 -15.61 -25.26
C TYR A 1052 -32.14 -14.91 -24.90
N LEU A 1053 -31.05 -15.42 -25.45
CA LEU A 1053 -29.70 -14.91 -25.34
C LEU A 1053 -29.34 -14.24 -26.67
N LEU A 1054 -29.24 -12.92 -26.68
CA LEU A 1054 -28.81 -12.13 -27.83
C LEU A 1054 -27.33 -11.81 -27.68
N ALA A 1055 -26.49 -12.27 -28.61
CA ALA A 1055 -25.07 -11.92 -28.62
C ALA A 1055 -24.87 -10.49 -29.11
N VAL A 1056 -24.12 -9.66 -28.38
CA VAL A 1056 -23.95 -8.23 -28.68
C VAL A 1056 -22.55 -7.89 -29.17
N LEU A 1057 -21.51 -8.37 -28.50
CA LEU A 1057 -20.13 -8.16 -28.93
C LEU A 1057 -19.20 -9.31 -28.49
N GLU A 1058 -18.02 -9.35 -29.09
CA GLU A 1058 -16.91 -10.23 -28.72
C GLU A 1058 -15.64 -9.40 -28.44
N THR A 1059 -14.93 -9.67 -27.34
CA THR A 1059 -13.67 -9.01 -26.97
C THR A 1059 -12.46 -9.65 -27.67
N SER A 1060 -11.38 -8.89 -27.87
CA SER A 1060 -10.26 -9.31 -28.75
C SER A 1060 -9.05 -9.84 -27.98
N LYS A 1061 -8.72 -9.25 -26.82
CA LYS A 1061 -7.54 -9.65 -26.02
C LYS A 1061 -7.74 -10.97 -25.30
N GLU A 1062 -8.94 -11.19 -24.78
CA GLU A 1062 -9.40 -12.46 -24.25
C GLU A 1062 -10.76 -12.74 -24.93
N PRO A 1063 -10.87 -13.71 -25.85
CA PRO A 1063 -12.08 -13.88 -26.66
C PRO A 1063 -13.26 -14.28 -25.78
N HIS A 1064 -14.16 -13.33 -25.52
CA HIS A 1064 -15.37 -13.54 -24.76
C HIS A 1064 -16.55 -12.93 -25.50
N THR A 1065 -17.62 -13.71 -25.64
CA THR A 1065 -18.87 -13.20 -26.17
C THR A 1065 -19.69 -12.63 -25.02
N HIS A 1066 -20.14 -11.38 -25.15
CA HIS A 1066 -21.05 -10.73 -24.22
C HIS A 1066 -22.38 -10.44 -24.90
N GLY A 1067 -23.47 -10.58 -24.15
CA GLY A 1067 -24.80 -10.42 -24.70
C GLY A 1067 -25.89 -10.06 -23.70
N LEU A 1068 -27.09 -9.82 -24.24
CA LEU A 1068 -28.29 -9.52 -23.47
C LEU A 1068 -29.10 -10.79 -23.23
N LEU A 1069 -29.62 -10.91 -22.02
CA LEU A 1069 -30.71 -11.82 -21.71
C LEU A 1069 -32.03 -11.07 -21.87
N VAL A 1070 -32.91 -11.55 -22.75
CA VAL A 1070 -34.16 -10.90 -23.11
C VAL A 1070 -35.35 -11.83 -22.98
N GLN A 1071 -36.48 -11.31 -22.51
CA GLN A 1071 -37.76 -11.99 -22.41
C GLN A 1071 -38.70 -11.53 -23.52
N ARG A 1072 -39.28 -12.45 -24.28
CA ARG A 1072 -40.30 -12.15 -25.27
C ARG A 1072 -41.66 -11.96 -24.60
N ASN A 1073 -42.33 -10.85 -24.91
CA ASN A 1073 -43.66 -10.50 -24.45
C ASN A 1073 -44.74 -11.05 -25.42
N ASP A 1074 -46.00 -11.10 -24.97
CA ASP A 1074 -47.14 -11.62 -25.76
C ASP A 1074 -47.42 -10.82 -27.04
N ASP A 1075 -47.08 -9.53 -27.04
CA ASP A 1075 -47.21 -8.62 -28.18
C ASP A 1075 -46.07 -8.76 -29.21
N GLY A 1076 -45.12 -9.66 -28.96
CA GLY A 1076 -43.96 -9.90 -29.81
C GLY A 1076 -42.76 -9.00 -29.54
N THR A 1077 -42.87 -8.05 -28.61
CA THR A 1077 -41.74 -7.22 -28.16
C THR A 1077 -40.83 -7.97 -27.19
N PHE A 1078 -39.65 -7.42 -26.89
CA PHE A 1078 -38.71 -8.00 -25.94
C PHE A 1078 -38.44 -7.04 -24.78
N THR A 1079 -38.44 -7.58 -23.57
CA THR A 1079 -38.02 -6.91 -22.35
C THR A 1079 -36.63 -7.40 -21.95
N ARG A 1080 -35.71 -6.49 -21.62
CA ARG A 1080 -34.42 -6.88 -21.07
C ARG A 1080 -34.57 -7.48 -19.68
N ALA A 1081 -33.95 -8.64 -19.48
CA ALA A 1081 -33.97 -9.39 -18.23
C ALA A 1081 -32.57 -9.59 -17.61
N GLY A 1082 -31.49 -9.23 -18.30
CA GLY A 1082 -30.14 -9.35 -17.77
C GLY A 1082 -29.03 -9.25 -18.82
N LYS A 1083 -27.83 -9.62 -18.41
CA LYS A 1083 -26.60 -9.75 -19.21
C LYS A 1083 -26.10 -11.20 -19.12
N TRP A 1084 -25.48 -11.69 -20.19
CA TRP A 1084 -24.72 -12.93 -20.16
C TRP A 1084 -23.33 -12.76 -20.78
N GLU A 1085 -22.41 -13.67 -20.43
CA GLU A 1085 -21.08 -13.78 -21.02
C GLU A 1085 -20.64 -15.24 -21.17
N ALA A 1086 -19.81 -15.53 -22.17
CA ALA A 1086 -19.26 -16.86 -22.44
C ALA A 1086 -17.78 -16.78 -22.85
N GLY A 1087 -17.01 -17.79 -22.42
CA GLY A 1087 -15.58 -17.94 -22.73
C GLY A 1087 -15.26 -18.25 -24.20
N PRO A 1088 -13.97 -18.33 -24.56
CA PRO A 1088 -13.54 -18.52 -25.94
C PRO A 1088 -14.08 -19.84 -26.54
N GLY A 1089 -14.62 -19.75 -27.77
CA GLY A 1089 -15.04 -20.92 -28.55
C GLY A 1089 -16.52 -20.98 -28.94
N LEU A 1090 -17.34 -19.96 -28.66
CA LEU A 1090 -18.74 -19.91 -29.07
C LEU A 1090 -18.86 -19.77 -30.61
N ASN A 1091 -18.66 -20.88 -31.33
CA ASN A 1091 -18.81 -20.89 -32.77
C ASN A 1091 -20.30 -21.01 -33.12
N MET A 1092 -20.95 -19.86 -33.34
CA MET A 1092 -22.37 -19.76 -33.68
C MET A 1092 -22.73 -20.51 -34.98
N ASP A 1093 -21.73 -20.89 -35.80
CA ASP A 1093 -21.93 -21.69 -37.02
C ASP A 1093 -22.13 -23.19 -36.77
N ILE A 1094 -21.95 -23.69 -35.54
CA ILE A 1094 -21.91 -25.14 -35.22
C ILE A 1094 -23.17 -25.67 -34.51
N LEU A 1095 -24.22 -24.87 -34.31
CA LEU A 1095 -25.48 -25.37 -33.72
C LEU A 1095 -26.23 -26.30 -34.70
N PRO A 1096 -26.43 -27.61 -34.39
CA PRO A 1096 -27.09 -28.52 -35.32
C PRO A 1096 -28.60 -28.28 -35.38
N GLY A 1097 -29.07 -27.73 -36.50
CA GLY A 1097 -30.30 -28.22 -37.14
C GLY A 1097 -31.65 -28.07 -36.42
N LYS A 1098 -31.82 -27.19 -35.44
CA LYS A 1098 -33.16 -26.78 -34.96
C LYS A 1098 -33.30 -25.26 -34.91
N ARG A 1099 -33.83 -24.72 -36.01
CA ARG A 1099 -34.43 -23.37 -36.19
C ARG A 1099 -33.70 -22.23 -35.46
N LEU A 1100 -32.58 -21.79 -36.02
CA LEU A 1100 -32.20 -20.37 -35.94
C LEU A 1100 -33.16 -19.59 -36.84
N GLY A 1101 -34.20 -19.01 -36.24
CA GLY A 1101 -34.95 -17.95 -36.90
C GLY A 1101 -34.08 -16.70 -36.89
N LYS A 1102 -33.89 -16.04 -38.04
CA LYS A 1102 -33.55 -14.62 -38.04
C LYS A 1102 -34.73 -13.90 -37.40
N GLY A 1103 -34.56 -13.49 -36.15
CA GLY A 1103 -35.51 -12.72 -35.36
C GLY A 1103 -35.09 -11.28 -35.32
#